data_AF-A0A8C9ICN2-F1
#
_entry.id   AF-A0A8C9ICN2-F1
#
_cell.length_a   1.000
_cell.length_b   1.000
_cell.length_c   1.000
_cell.angle_alpha   90.00
_cell.angle_beta   90.00
_cell.angle_gamma   90.00
#
_symmetry.space_group_name_H-M   'P 1'
#
loop_
_entity.id
_entity.type
_entity.pdbx_description
1 polymer ?
#
loop_
_entity_poly.entity_id
_entity_poly.type
_entity_poly.pdbx_seq_one_letter_code
_entity_poly.pdbx_strand_id
1 'polypeptide(L)'
;MGPKAKKSGSKKKKITKAERLKLLQEEEERRLKEEEEARLKYEKEEKERLEIQRIEKEKWNRLEAKDLERRNEELEELYLLERCFPEAEKLKQETRLLSRWKHYIQCDGSPDPSVAQEMNTFISLWKEKTNETFEEVIEKSKVVLNLIEKLKFILLETPPCDLQDKNIIQYQESILQLQELLHLKFNVATEILLRQASTLADLDSGNMEKVIKDENVTLYVWANLKKNPRHRSVRFSETQIGFEIPRILATSDIAVRLLHTHYDHVSALHPVSTPSKEHTSTVTELVKDDIENVEKAIGKEVEEESKQQEKRSYLIQEEEIKVEEEQDDIEVKTSSAEEESEAIKCELEMKILSETVSAAQLLLVENSSEKPDFFENDVVDLCQFTTLGGVYHLDILELPPQCKPVKGWMIVEILKEGLQKYTYPPETTEDFETENAFPPIEVTLEVHENVIFFEDPVVVRWDAEGQHWRTDGISNVSYKPNERLVTFSLDTFGPVTLIQDAHINMPYQSWELRPLDVNKVLLTVTTVFTEIQIQIKENLCMLSSVKLKDKKHISVLEGTWMTPIPFIIALKEAGLNIFPTRHSHFYVVINNKVPLVEVKAYRQMALLSSAFAFGWSKWNLLCNSTKVVFKVREHLTEERTENPNWALLMFSGDRAQRLKIKEESEAFSEALKEETEFHSTLYHMVRDFASKEAMEKVRSSNCQFVSSVCHMLLSTRLLSYS
;
A
#
# COMPACT_ATOMS: atom_id res chain seq x y z
N MET A 1 36.65 -72.62 71.60
CA MET A 1 37.18 -72.81 72.97
C MET A 1 36.81 -71.59 73.80
N GLY A 2 36.08 -71.76 74.91
CA GLY A 2 36.00 -70.71 75.96
C GLY A 2 37.29 -70.67 76.80
N PRO A 3 37.41 -69.89 77.90
CA PRO A 3 36.34 -69.23 78.66
C PRO A 3 36.64 -67.83 79.29
N LYS A 4 35.57 -67.23 79.87
CA LYS A 4 35.47 -66.38 81.10
C LYS A 4 36.51 -65.27 81.38
N ALA A 5 36.06 -64.00 81.46
CA ALA A 5 35.67 -63.29 82.71
C ALA A 5 35.75 -61.75 82.63
N LYS A 6 34.76 -61.12 83.29
CA LYS A 6 34.74 -59.80 84.00
C LYS A 6 34.56 -58.46 83.24
N LYS A 7 33.57 -57.73 83.79
CA LYS A 7 33.13 -56.35 83.57
C LYS A 7 34.26 -55.30 83.62
N SER A 8 34.13 -54.26 82.80
CA SER A 8 34.13 -52.87 83.29
C SER A 8 33.26 -52.00 82.36
N GLY A 9 32.41 -51.16 82.96
CA GLY A 9 31.56 -50.20 82.25
C GLY A 9 32.03 -48.77 82.53
N SER A 10 31.82 -47.89 81.55
CA SER A 10 31.89 -46.42 81.68
C SER A 10 31.14 -45.80 80.49
N LYS A 11 29.81 -45.69 80.59
CA LYS A 11 29.05 -44.43 80.72
C LYS A 11 29.47 -43.31 79.76
N LYS A 12 28.74 -43.19 78.63
CA LYS A 12 28.52 -41.93 77.91
C LYS A 12 28.05 -40.88 78.93
N LYS A 13 28.85 -39.82 79.15
CA LYS A 13 28.51 -38.69 80.01
C LYS A 13 27.19 -38.08 79.53
N LYS A 14 26.16 -38.18 80.37
CA LYS A 14 24.90 -37.46 80.22
C LYS A 14 25.20 -35.98 80.41
N ILE A 15 24.95 -35.18 79.36
CA ILE A 15 24.91 -33.72 79.45
C ILE A 15 23.91 -33.36 80.56
N THR A 16 24.36 -32.56 81.52
CA THR A 16 23.59 -32.14 82.68
C THR A 16 22.44 -31.22 82.23
N LYS A 17 21.26 -31.30 82.87
CA LYS A 17 20.05 -30.51 82.51
C LYS A 17 20.34 -28.99 82.41
N ALA A 18 21.33 -28.50 83.16
CA ALA A 18 21.80 -27.11 83.15
C ALA A 18 22.63 -26.73 81.90
N GLU A 19 23.46 -27.62 81.35
CA GLU A 19 24.25 -27.32 80.13
C GLU A 19 23.37 -27.33 78.87
N ARG A 20 22.35 -28.18 78.81
CA ARG A 20 21.33 -28.14 77.74
C ARG A 20 20.51 -26.85 77.79
N LEU A 21 20.16 -26.36 78.98
CA LEU A 21 19.44 -25.12 79.16
C LEU A 21 20.29 -23.91 78.75
N LYS A 22 21.59 -23.92 79.07
CA LYS A 22 22.52 -22.87 78.68
C LYS A 22 22.77 -22.84 77.17
N LEU A 23 22.94 -24.01 76.54
CA LEU A 23 23.03 -24.12 75.08
C LEU A 23 21.74 -23.66 74.38
N LEU A 24 20.57 -24.00 74.91
CA LEU A 24 19.28 -23.52 74.38
C LEU A 24 19.13 -22.01 74.54
N GLN A 25 19.52 -21.42 75.67
CA GLN A 25 19.50 -19.98 75.89
C GLN A 25 20.50 -19.25 74.98
N GLU A 26 21.68 -19.79 74.78
CA GLU A 26 22.72 -19.20 73.93
C GLU A 26 22.39 -19.35 72.43
N GLU A 27 21.66 -20.41 72.06
CA GLU A 27 21.09 -20.61 70.71
C GLU A 27 19.87 -19.70 70.48
N GLU A 28 19.03 -19.48 71.49
CA GLU A 28 17.89 -18.56 71.45
C GLU A 28 18.35 -17.08 71.42
N GLU A 29 19.36 -16.70 72.21
CA GLU A 29 20.01 -15.38 72.14
C GLU A 29 20.71 -15.15 70.80
N ARG A 30 21.32 -16.19 70.23
CA ARG A 30 21.94 -16.11 68.90
C ARG A 30 20.88 -15.96 67.80
N ARG A 31 19.77 -16.69 67.88
CA ARG A 31 18.63 -16.53 66.98
C ARG A 31 18.00 -15.14 67.08
N LEU A 32 17.84 -14.60 68.29
CA LEU A 32 17.32 -13.25 68.50
C LEU A 32 18.25 -12.17 67.93
N LYS A 33 19.58 -12.33 68.08
CA LYS A 33 20.56 -11.43 67.45
C LYS A 33 20.55 -11.54 65.92
N GLU A 34 20.49 -12.75 65.37
CA GLU A 34 20.39 -12.96 63.92
C GLU A 34 19.09 -12.37 63.35
N GLU A 35 17.98 -12.45 64.08
CA GLU A 35 16.69 -11.86 63.71
C GLU A 35 16.69 -10.32 63.80
N GLU A 36 17.35 -9.76 64.81
CA GLU A 36 17.53 -8.31 64.96
C GLU A 36 18.50 -7.74 63.90
N GLU A 37 19.60 -8.43 63.61
CA GLU A 37 20.52 -8.09 62.52
C GLU A 37 19.85 -8.21 61.15
N ALA A 38 19.03 -9.24 60.92
CA ALA A 38 18.25 -9.39 59.70
C ALA A 38 17.22 -8.27 59.54
N ARG A 39 16.53 -7.86 60.62
CA ARG A 39 15.61 -6.70 60.60
C ARG A 39 16.34 -5.39 60.31
N LEU A 40 17.47 -5.14 60.95
CA LEU A 40 18.27 -3.93 60.71
C LEU A 40 18.84 -3.89 59.29
N LYS A 41 19.22 -5.05 58.74
CA LYS A 41 19.65 -5.18 57.35
C LYS A 41 18.50 -4.90 56.38
N TYR A 42 17.32 -5.48 56.63
CA TYR A 42 16.12 -5.21 55.85
C TYR A 42 15.72 -3.73 55.88
N GLU A 43 15.74 -3.09 57.06
CA GLU A 43 15.41 -1.67 57.20
C GLU A 43 16.43 -0.76 56.51
N LYS A 44 17.72 -1.12 56.52
CA LYS A 44 18.77 -0.41 55.75
C LYS A 44 18.57 -0.58 54.25
N GLU A 45 18.29 -1.80 53.78
CA GLU A 45 18.03 -2.09 52.37
C GLU A 45 16.76 -1.37 51.88
N GLU A 46 15.72 -1.28 52.71
CA GLU A 46 14.48 -0.54 52.41
C GLU A 46 14.73 0.96 52.34
N LYS A 47 15.49 1.54 53.29
CA LYS A 47 15.89 2.95 53.26
C LYS A 47 16.76 3.28 52.06
N GLU A 48 17.71 2.40 51.71
CA GLU A 48 18.56 2.56 50.53
C GLU A 48 17.75 2.50 49.24
N ARG A 49 16.79 1.57 49.12
CA ARG A 49 15.85 1.52 48.00
C ARG A 49 15.02 2.79 47.88
N LEU A 50 14.49 3.30 48.98
CA LEU A 50 13.70 4.53 48.99
C LEU A 50 14.55 5.76 48.60
N GLU A 51 15.80 5.82 49.05
CA GLU A 51 16.71 6.91 48.69
C GLU A 51 17.10 6.83 47.20
N ILE A 52 17.37 5.63 46.66
CA ILE A 52 17.60 5.43 45.22
C ILE A 52 16.36 5.87 44.43
N GLN A 53 15.16 5.46 44.84
CA GLN A 53 13.91 5.90 44.19
C GLN A 53 13.73 7.41 44.24
N ARG A 54 14.11 8.05 45.35
CA ARG A 54 14.04 9.51 45.49
C ARG A 54 15.01 10.21 44.54
N ILE A 55 16.26 9.75 44.48
CA ILE A 55 17.28 10.29 43.58
C ILE A 55 16.88 10.09 42.11
N GLU A 56 16.37 8.91 41.75
CA GLU A 56 15.86 8.63 40.40
C GLU A 56 14.68 9.54 40.06
N LYS A 57 13.74 9.74 40.98
CA LYS A 57 12.61 10.65 40.80
C LYS A 57 13.05 12.10 40.65
N GLU A 58 14.01 12.55 41.43
CA GLU A 58 14.55 13.91 41.33
C GLU A 58 15.29 14.12 40.00
N LYS A 59 16.10 13.15 39.58
CA LYS A 59 16.73 13.14 38.25
C LYS A 59 15.67 13.19 37.15
N TRP A 60 14.60 12.40 37.27
CA TRP A 60 13.50 12.37 36.31
C TRP A 60 12.79 13.72 36.23
N ASN A 61 12.43 14.32 37.36
CA ASN A 61 11.79 15.65 37.41
C ASN A 61 12.69 16.74 36.78
N ARG A 62 14.00 16.64 36.96
CA ARG A 62 14.96 17.57 36.34
C ARG A 62 14.99 17.43 34.82
N LEU A 63 14.91 16.21 34.31
CA LEU A 63 14.82 15.98 32.86
C LEU A 63 13.49 16.51 32.30
N GLU A 64 12.40 16.34 33.05
CA GLU A 64 11.07 16.83 32.63
C GLU A 64 10.99 18.37 32.59
N ALA A 65 11.64 19.05 33.54
CA ALA A 65 11.76 20.52 33.51
C ALA A 65 12.56 20.99 32.28
N LYS A 66 13.67 20.32 31.94
CA LYS A 66 14.48 20.64 30.75
C LYS A 66 13.73 20.40 29.43
N ASP A 67 12.97 19.31 29.34
CA ASP A 67 12.12 19.04 28.17
C ASP A 67 11.06 20.13 28.01
N LEU A 68 10.39 20.52 29.11
CA LEU A 68 9.38 21.56 29.08
C LEU A 68 9.93 22.92 28.60
N GLU A 69 11.15 23.28 29.03
CA GLU A 69 11.83 24.50 28.58
C GLU A 69 12.13 24.48 27.07
N ARG A 70 12.60 23.35 26.54
CA ARG A 70 13.00 23.20 25.13
C ARG A 70 11.85 22.91 24.18
N ARG A 71 10.74 22.35 24.68
CA ARG A 71 9.66 21.75 23.88
C ARG A 71 9.14 22.66 22.77
N ASN A 72 8.90 23.94 23.08
CA ASN A 72 8.38 24.88 22.08
C ASN A 72 9.41 25.13 20.96
N GLU A 73 10.67 25.32 21.30
CA GLU A 73 11.77 25.51 20.34
C GLU A 73 11.96 24.26 19.47
N GLU A 74 11.93 23.07 20.06
CA GLU A 74 12.08 21.81 19.33
C GLU A 74 10.93 21.55 18.35
N LEU A 75 9.70 21.89 18.76
CA LEU A 75 8.51 21.75 17.92
C LEU A 75 8.49 22.79 16.79
N GLU A 76 8.96 24.01 17.04
CA GLU A 76 9.10 25.05 16.02
C GLU A 76 10.17 24.68 14.98
N GLU A 77 11.33 24.19 15.42
CA GLU A 77 12.37 23.69 14.51
C GLU A 77 11.84 22.51 13.67
N LEU A 78 11.12 21.57 14.29
CA LEU A 78 10.51 20.46 13.56
C LEU A 78 9.49 20.96 12.53
N TYR A 79 8.63 21.92 12.89
CA TYR A 79 7.66 22.49 11.97
C TYR A 79 8.33 23.11 10.72
N LEU A 80 9.45 23.82 10.92
CA LEU A 80 10.23 24.36 9.80
C LEU A 80 10.84 23.27 8.93
N LEU A 81 11.35 22.18 9.53
CA LEU A 81 11.88 21.03 8.78
C LEU A 81 10.78 20.30 8.00
N GLU A 82 9.57 20.20 8.56
CA GLU A 82 8.43 19.54 7.91
C GLU A 82 7.85 20.36 6.74
N ARG A 83 8.29 21.61 6.50
CA ARG A 83 7.92 22.38 5.29
C ARG A 83 8.28 21.66 3.98
N CYS A 84 9.22 20.72 4.02
CA CYS A 84 9.55 19.90 2.86
C CYS A 84 8.34 19.09 2.32
N PHE A 85 7.37 18.73 3.17
CA PHE A 85 6.20 17.95 2.74
C PHE A 85 5.24 18.74 1.84
N PRO A 86 4.74 19.93 2.23
CA PRO A 86 3.94 20.75 1.33
C PRO A 86 4.73 21.25 0.11
N GLU A 87 6.03 21.55 0.25
CA GLU A 87 6.88 21.90 -0.90
C GLU A 87 6.95 20.77 -1.94
N ALA A 88 7.11 19.52 -1.49
CA ALA A 88 7.09 18.37 -2.38
C ALA A 88 5.74 18.17 -3.07
N GLU A 89 4.62 18.45 -2.39
CA GLU A 89 3.29 18.37 -3.01
C GLU A 89 3.08 19.48 -4.04
N LYS A 90 3.55 20.70 -3.78
CA LYS A 90 3.56 21.79 -4.76
C LYS A 90 4.33 21.41 -6.03
N LEU A 91 5.52 20.83 -5.88
CA LEU A 91 6.31 20.35 -7.02
C LEU A 91 5.59 19.24 -7.81
N LYS A 92 4.82 18.37 -7.14
CA LYS A 92 3.98 17.38 -7.84
C LYS A 92 2.86 18.06 -8.62
N GLN A 93 2.16 19.04 -8.03
CA GLN A 93 1.13 19.80 -8.74
C GLN A 93 1.70 20.49 -9.99
N GLU A 94 2.87 21.13 -9.88
CA GLU A 94 3.57 21.74 -11.02
C GLU A 94 3.96 20.71 -12.08
N THR A 95 4.42 19.53 -11.67
CA THR A 95 4.76 18.42 -12.58
C THR A 95 3.53 17.89 -13.33
N ARG A 96 2.37 17.80 -12.65
CA ARG A 96 1.08 17.42 -13.26
C ARG A 96 0.66 18.46 -14.30
N LEU A 97 0.75 19.75 -13.97
CA LEU A 97 0.44 20.86 -14.89
C LEU A 97 1.36 20.86 -16.11
N LEU A 98 2.66 20.65 -15.91
CA LEU A 98 3.64 20.54 -17.01
C LEU A 98 3.31 19.35 -17.92
N SER A 99 2.92 18.21 -17.34
CA SER A 99 2.56 17.00 -18.11
C SER A 99 1.30 17.23 -18.95
N ARG A 100 0.30 17.92 -18.40
CA ARG A 100 -0.90 18.33 -19.13
C ARG A 100 -0.56 19.30 -20.28
N TRP A 101 0.31 20.27 -20.02
CA TRP A 101 0.79 21.21 -21.04
C TRP A 101 1.57 20.50 -22.16
N LYS A 102 2.43 19.53 -21.81
CA LYS A 102 3.15 18.70 -22.80
C LYS A 102 2.19 17.89 -23.67
N HIS A 103 1.17 17.28 -23.08
CA HIS A 103 0.15 16.54 -23.81
C HIS A 103 -0.59 17.45 -24.80
N TYR A 104 -1.01 18.64 -24.35
CA TYR A 104 -1.63 19.65 -25.21
C TYR A 104 -0.76 20.01 -26.43
N ILE A 105 0.56 20.14 -26.25
CA ILE A 105 1.50 20.46 -27.35
C ILE A 105 1.73 19.28 -28.29
N GLN A 106 1.73 18.04 -27.79
CA GLN A 106 2.06 16.86 -28.60
C GLN A 106 1.05 16.60 -29.72
N CYS A 107 -0.22 16.96 -29.53
CA CYS A 107 -1.29 16.81 -30.55
C CYS A 107 -1.26 15.45 -31.28
N ASP A 108 -1.02 14.36 -30.53
CA ASP A 108 -0.89 13.01 -31.07
C ASP A 108 -2.24 12.38 -31.48
N GLY A 109 -3.34 13.10 -31.24
CA GLY A 109 -4.71 12.66 -31.53
C GLY A 109 -5.28 11.71 -30.48
N SER A 110 -4.57 11.44 -29.38
CA SER A 110 -5.12 10.76 -28.21
C SER A 110 -5.93 11.75 -27.35
N PRO A 111 -7.06 11.33 -26.75
CA PRO A 111 -7.88 12.22 -25.95
C PRO A 111 -7.22 12.54 -24.59
N ASP A 112 -7.38 13.77 -24.10
CA ASP A 112 -7.02 14.12 -22.72
C ASP A 112 -8.04 13.47 -21.76
N PRO A 113 -7.60 12.54 -20.87
CA PRO A 113 -8.51 11.89 -19.91
C PRO A 113 -9.19 12.88 -18.97
N SER A 114 -8.61 14.06 -18.77
CA SER A 114 -9.16 15.12 -17.92
C SER A 114 -10.32 15.88 -18.59
N VAL A 115 -10.54 15.70 -19.90
CA VAL A 115 -11.53 16.43 -20.69
C VAL A 115 -12.67 15.50 -21.12
N ALA A 116 -13.83 15.65 -20.46
CA ALA A 116 -15.02 14.81 -20.67
C ALA A 116 -15.42 14.70 -22.15
N GLN A 117 -15.38 15.82 -22.87
CA GLN A 117 -15.82 15.91 -24.26
C GLN A 117 -14.93 15.10 -25.20
N GLU A 118 -13.62 15.11 -24.98
CA GLU A 118 -12.66 14.34 -25.78
C GLU A 118 -12.84 12.84 -25.55
N MET A 119 -13.00 12.44 -24.28
CA MET A 119 -13.27 11.05 -23.91
C MET A 119 -14.57 10.54 -24.54
N ASN A 120 -15.66 11.29 -24.42
CA ASN A 120 -16.95 10.92 -25.02
C ASN A 120 -16.85 10.81 -26.54
N THR A 121 -16.16 11.75 -27.20
CA THR A 121 -15.96 11.74 -28.65
C THR A 121 -15.16 10.50 -29.07
N PHE A 122 -14.07 10.19 -28.35
CA PHE A 122 -13.25 9.01 -28.61
C PHE A 122 -14.07 7.71 -28.46
N ILE A 123 -14.82 7.57 -27.36
CA ILE A 123 -15.67 6.41 -27.07
C ILE A 123 -16.71 6.22 -28.19
N SER A 124 -17.43 7.29 -28.57
CA SER A 124 -18.43 7.24 -29.64
C SER A 124 -17.82 6.87 -31.00
N LEU A 125 -16.73 7.53 -31.39
CA LEU A 125 -16.06 7.27 -32.68
C LEU A 125 -15.51 5.85 -32.77
N TRP A 126 -14.99 5.31 -31.67
CA TRP A 126 -14.54 3.93 -31.69
C TRP A 126 -15.72 2.97 -31.73
N LYS A 127 -16.77 3.19 -30.93
CA LYS A 127 -17.99 2.36 -30.93
C LYS A 127 -18.63 2.22 -32.32
N GLU A 128 -18.62 3.27 -33.14
CA GLU A 128 -19.15 3.25 -34.52
C GLU A 128 -18.35 2.38 -35.51
N LYS A 129 -17.07 2.12 -35.25
CA LYS A 129 -16.25 1.25 -36.10
C LYS A 129 -16.64 -0.22 -35.86
N THR A 130 -17.12 -0.93 -36.87
CA THR A 130 -17.64 -2.30 -36.68
C THR A 130 -16.80 -3.40 -37.32
N ASN A 131 -15.93 -3.07 -38.29
CA ASN A 131 -15.15 -4.02 -39.06
C ASN A 131 -13.67 -3.90 -38.72
N GLU A 132 -13.30 -4.31 -37.51
CA GLU A 132 -11.92 -4.31 -37.02
C GLU A 132 -11.49 -5.76 -36.76
N THR A 133 -10.31 -6.12 -37.25
CA THR A 133 -9.66 -7.40 -36.93
C THR A 133 -9.23 -7.43 -35.47
N PHE A 134 -8.95 -8.63 -34.94
CA PHE A 134 -8.54 -8.77 -33.54
C PHE A 134 -7.21 -8.04 -33.27
N GLU A 135 -6.28 -8.08 -34.22
CA GLU A 135 -5.00 -7.37 -34.18
C GLU A 135 -5.17 -5.84 -34.18
N GLU A 136 -6.09 -5.29 -34.98
CA GLU A 136 -6.40 -3.85 -34.97
C GLU A 136 -7.05 -3.41 -33.64
N VAL A 137 -7.88 -4.27 -33.05
CA VAL A 137 -8.46 -4.03 -31.73
C VAL A 137 -7.39 -4.07 -30.64
N ILE A 138 -6.41 -4.98 -30.72
CA ILE A 138 -5.25 -5.02 -29.82
C ILE A 138 -4.44 -3.73 -29.88
N GLU A 139 -4.14 -3.21 -31.08
CA GLU A 139 -3.36 -1.97 -31.17
C GLU A 139 -4.11 -0.77 -30.55
N LYS A 140 -5.44 -0.72 -30.70
CA LYS A 140 -6.26 0.30 -30.04
C LYS A 140 -6.44 0.05 -28.55
N SER A 141 -6.44 -1.20 -28.09
CA SER A 141 -6.58 -1.54 -26.67
C SER A 141 -5.44 -0.93 -25.85
N LYS A 142 -4.21 -0.91 -26.39
CA LYS A 142 -3.05 -0.28 -25.75
C LYS A 142 -3.30 1.20 -25.42
N VAL A 143 -3.92 1.93 -26.35
CA VAL A 143 -4.30 3.34 -26.13
C VAL A 143 -5.38 3.45 -25.05
N VAL A 144 -6.40 2.58 -25.10
CA VAL A 144 -7.50 2.58 -24.13
C VAL A 144 -7.04 2.23 -22.72
N LEU A 145 -6.16 1.23 -22.58
CA LEU A 145 -5.59 0.82 -21.30
C LEU A 145 -4.73 1.94 -20.70
N ASN A 146 -3.93 2.63 -21.51
CA ASN A 146 -3.19 3.82 -21.07
C ASN A 146 -4.12 4.95 -20.60
N LEU A 147 -5.26 5.17 -21.27
CA LEU A 147 -6.27 6.16 -20.81
C LEU A 147 -6.89 5.75 -19.47
N ILE A 148 -7.25 4.47 -19.31
CA ILE A 148 -7.75 3.93 -18.04
C ILE A 148 -6.72 4.11 -16.92
N GLU A 149 -5.46 3.78 -17.20
CA GLU A 149 -4.35 3.92 -16.26
C GLU A 149 -4.17 5.38 -15.82
N LYS A 150 -4.12 6.33 -16.77
CA LYS A 150 -4.05 7.76 -16.46
C LYS A 150 -5.21 8.22 -15.59
N LEU A 151 -6.45 7.80 -15.88
CA LEU A 151 -7.62 8.12 -15.06
C LEU A 151 -7.49 7.56 -13.64
N LYS A 152 -7.04 6.30 -13.50
CA LYS A 152 -6.77 5.69 -12.19
C LYS A 152 -5.69 6.46 -11.41
N PHE A 153 -4.61 6.86 -12.06
CA PHE A 153 -3.55 7.65 -11.40
C PHE A 153 -4.03 9.05 -11.01
N ILE A 154 -4.86 9.72 -11.81
CA ILE A 154 -5.47 11.00 -11.40
C ILE A 154 -6.26 10.80 -10.10
N LEU A 155 -7.05 9.73 -9.99
CA LEU A 155 -7.85 9.43 -8.80
C LEU A 155 -7.01 9.06 -7.57
N LEU A 156 -5.84 8.45 -7.75
CA LEU A 156 -4.99 7.98 -6.64
C LEU A 156 -3.92 8.98 -6.22
N GLU A 157 -3.38 9.75 -7.16
CA GLU A 157 -2.28 10.69 -6.91
C GLU A 157 -2.76 12.09 -6.54
N THR A 158 -3.99 12.47 -6.90
CA THR A 158 -4.51 13.82 -6.64
C THR A 158 -5.15 13.87 -5.25
N PRO A 159 -4.75 14.81 -4.38
CA PRO A 159 -5.40 14.99 -3.08
C PRO A 159 -6.92 15.17 -3.22
N PRO A 160 -7.75 14.60 -2.33
CA PRO A 160 -9.21 14.72 -2.42
C PRO A 160 -9.74 16.16 -2.44
N CYS A 161 -9.02 17.11 -1.82
CA CYS A 161 -9.38 18.54 -1.84
C CYS A 161 -9.26 19.18 -3.23
N ASP A 162 -8.38 18.65 -4.09
CA ASP A 162 -8.12 19.18 -5.43
C ASP A 162 -9.08 18.56 -6.46
N LEU A 163 -9.83 17.53 -6.07
CA LEU A 163 -10.81 16.84 -6.92
C LEU A 163 -12.24 17.24 -6.53
N GLN A 164 -12.97 17.80 -7.49
CA GLN A 164 -14.42 17.96 -7.32
C GLN A 164 -15.11 16.60 -7.43
N ASP A 165 -16.11 16.33 -6.57
CA ASP A 165 -16.90 15.08 -6.59
C ASP A 165 -17.43 14.73 -7.99
N LYS A 166 -17.83 15.74 -8.77
CA LYS A 166 -18.29 15.58 -10.15
C LYS A 166 -17.22 14.97 -11.05
N ASN A 167 -15.96 15.41 -10.90
CA ASN A 167 -14.85 14.90 -11.69
C ASN A 167 -14.52 13.46 -11.29
N ILE A 168 -14.59 13.13 -9.99
CA ILE A 168 -14.36 11.76 -9.49
C ILE A 168 -15.35 10.79 -10.13
N ILE A 169 -16.65 11.12 -10.06
CA ILE A 169 -17.72 10.30 -10.65
C ILE A 169 -17.51 10.17 -12.17
N GLN A 170 -17.24 11.29 -12.85
CA GLN A 170 -17.00 11.29 -14.29
C GLN A 170 -15.82 10.41 -14.71
N TYR A 171 -14.70 10.44 -13.97
CA TYR A 171 -13.53 9.62 -14.26
C TYR A 171 -13.82 8.14 -14.03
N GLN A 172 -14.53 7.80 -12.95
CA GLN A 172 -14.97 6.42 -12.68
C GLN A 172 -15.91 5.89 -13.78
N GLU A 173 -16.89 6.69 -14.20
CA GLU A 173 -17.80 6.34 -15.31
C GLU A 173 -17.03 6.16 -16.63
N SER A 174 -16.06 7.04 -16.91
CA SER A 174 -15.23 6.93 -18.11
C SER A 174 -14.41 5.65 -18.12
N ILE A 175 -13.82 5.26 -16.98
CA ILE A 175 -13.10 3.98 -16.85
C ILE A 175 -14.02 2.80 -17.17
N LEU A 176 -15.21 2.77 -16.58
CA LEU A 176 -16.18 1.69 -16.80
C LEU A 176 -16.61 1.62 -18.28
N GLN A 177 -16.94 2.75 -18.90
CA GLN A 177 -17.33 2.81 -20.31
C GLN A 177 -16.22 2.32 -21.24
N LEU A 178 -14.96 2.66 -20.95
CA LEU A 178 -13.81 2.18 -21.72
C LEU A 178 -13.61 0.67 -21.56
N GLN A 179 -13.75 0.13 -20.34
CA GLN A 179 -13.64 -1.31 -20.07
C GLN A 179 -14.74 -2.10 -20.78
N GLU A 180 -15.99 -1.64 -20.70
CA GLU A 180 -17.13 -2.26 -21.40
C GLU A 180 -16.96 -2.20 -22.91
N LEU A 181 -16.53 -1.05 -23.45
CA LEU A 181 -16.27 -0.89 -24.88
C LEU A 181 -15.15 -1.82 -25.34
N LEU A 182 -14.09 -1.97 -24.55
CA LEU A 182 -12.98 -2.85 -24.85
C LEU A 182 -13.42 -4.32 -24.94
N HIS A 183 -14.20 -4.79 -23.97
CA HIS A 183 -14.78 -6.13 -23.99
C HIS A 183 -15.73 -6.34 -25.19
N LEU A 184 -16.59 -5.35 -25.49
CA LEU A 184 -17.45 -5.37 -26.67
C LEU A 184 -16.63 -5.51 -27.97
N LYS A 185 -15.54 -4.77 -28.09
CA LYS A 185 -14.67 -4.78 -29.27
C LYS A 185 -13.99 -6.12 -29.48
N PHE A 186 -13.49 -6.75 -28.42
CA PHE A 186 -12.95 -8.10 -28.51
C PHE A 186 -14.02 -9.12 -28.93
N ASN A 187 -15.27 -8.98 -28.48
CA ASN A 187 -16.36 -9.85 -28.92
C ASN A 187 -16.67 -9.69 -30.40
N VAL A 188 -16.78 -8.46 -30.90
CA VAL A 188 -17.01 -8.18 -32.33
C VAL A 188 -15.87 -8.72 -33.19
N ALA A 189 -14.62 -8.49 -32.80
CA ALA A 189 -13.46 -9.02 -33.52
C ALA A 189 -13.41 -10.55 -33.50
N THR A 190 -13.79 -11.19 -32.39
CA THR A 190 -13.89 -12.65 -32.29
C THR A 190 -14.96 -13.20 -33.23
N GLU A 191 -16.10 -12.51 -33.36
CA GLU A 191 -17.16 -12.88 -34.30
C GLU A 191 -16.67 -12.84 -35.76
N ILE A 192 -15.97 -11.75 -36.13
CA ILE A 192 -15.38 -11.59 -37.47
C ILE A 192 -14.41 -12.73 -37.77
N LEU A 193 -13.59 -13.13 -36.79
CA LEU A 193 -12.67 -14.26 -36.90
C LEU A 193 -13.43 -15.58 -37.11
N LEU A 194 -14.47 -15.86 -36.30
CA LEU A 194 -15.24 -17.10 -36.36
C LEU A 194 -16.07 -17.24 -37.65
N ARG A 195 -16.50 -16.14 -38.28
CA ARG A 195 -17.14 -16.17 -39.60
C ARG A 195 -16.23 -16.74 -40.70
N GLN A 196 -14.91 -16.71 -40.50
CA GLN A 196 -13.91 -17.23 -41.43
C GLN A 196 -13.36 -18.60 -41.02
N ALA A 197 -13.93 -19.26 -40.01
CA ALA A 197 -13.36 -20.45 -39.40
C ALA A 197 -13.11 -21.60 -40.39
N SER A 198 -13.99 -21.81 -41.37
CA SER A 198 -13.81 -22.83 -42.40
C SER A 198 -12.60 -22.59 -43.32
N THR A 199 -12.20 -21.33 -43.50
CA THR A 199 -11.01 -20.95 -44.29
C THR A 199 -9.73 -21.13 -43.49
N LEU A 200 -9.84 -21.01 -42.16
CA LEU A 200 -8.76 -21.15 -41.20
C LEU A 200 -8.67 -22.56 -40.59
N ALA A 201 -9.42 -23.52 -41.15
CA ALA A 201 -9.44 -24.89 -40.66
C ALA A 201 -8.09 -25.57 -40.93
N ASP A 202 -7.56 -26.20 -39.88
CA ASP A 202 -6.37 -27.04 -39.99
C ASP A 202 -6.69 -28.31 -40.80
N LEU A 203 -5.75 -28.69 -41.67
CA LEU A 203 -5.95 -29.79 -42.62
C LEU A 203 -5.98 -31.17 -41.92
N ASP A 204 -5.27 -31.32 -40.82
CA ASP A 204 -5.14 -32.60 -40.11
C ASP A 204 -6.34 -32.84 -39.17
N SER A 205 -6.64 -31.86 -38.32
CA SER A 205 -7.77 -31.93 -37.39
C SER A 205 -9.11 -31.77 -38.10
N GLY A 206 -9.17 -30.93 -39.13
CA GLY A 206 -10.40 -30.49 -39.80
C GLY A 206 -11.23 -29.48 -38.98
N ASN A 207 -10.64 -28.90 -37.93
CA ASN A 207 -11.23 -27.87 -37.07
C ASN A 207 -10.40 -26.57 -37.18
N MET A 208 -10.95 -25.43 -36.76
CA MET A 208 -10.14 -24.21 -36.66
C MET A 208 -9.46 -24.16 -35.30
N GLU A 209 -8.17 -23.79 -35.30
CA GLU A 209 -7.43 -23.38 -34.11
C GLU A 209 -6.74 -22.05 -34.39
N LYS A 210 -6.86 -21.08 -33.48
CA LYS A 210 -6.17 -19.79 -33.58
C LYS A 210 -5.72 -19.32 -32.21
N VAL A 211 -4.46 -18.93 -32.12
CA VAL A 211 -3.85 -18.29 -30.95
C VAL A 211 -3.31 -16.92 -31.38
N ILE A 212 -3.66 -15.87 -30.63
CA ILE A 212 -3.16 -14.50 -30.80
C ILE A 212 -2.63 -14.02 -29.45
N LYS A 213 -1.34 -13.70 -29.37
CA LYS A 213 -0.67 -13.26 -28.14
C LYS A 213 -0.23 -11.81 -28.29
N ASP A 214 -0.53 -10.98 -27.29
CA ASP A 214 -0.03 -9.62 -27.13
C ASP A 214 0.31 -9.37 -25.64
N GLU A 215 0.97 -8.25 -25.35
CA GLU A 215 1.39 -7.85 -24.00
C GLU A 215 0.24 -7.78 -22.99
N ASN A 216 -0.94 -7.32 -23.41
CA ASN A 216 -2.07 -7.10 -22.49
C ASN A 216 -3.17 -8.16 -22.56
N VAL A 217 -3.23 -8.91 -23.67
CA VAL A 217 -4.33 -9.83 -23.97
C VAL A 217 -3.81 -11.02 -24.76
N THR A 218 -4.29 -12.21 -24.41
CA THR A 218 -4.10 -13.42 -25.19
C THR A 218 -5.44 -14.06 -25.55
N LEU A 219 -5.62 -14.39 -26.82
CA LEU A 219 -6.82 -15.07 -27.33
C LEU A 219 -6.48 -16.48 -27.81
N TYR A 220 -7.28 -17.44 -27.36
CA TYR A 220 -7.33 -18.81 -27.85
C TYR A 220 -8.75 -19.08 -28.37
N VAL A 221 -8.88 -19.50 -29.63
CA VAL A 221 -10.16 -19.86 -30.24
C VAL A 221 -10.06 -21.19 -30.96
N TRP A 222 -10.99 -22.09 -30.66
CA TRP A 222 -11.16 -23.34 -31.36
C TRP A 222 -12.59 -23.45 -31.90
N ALA A 223 -12.76 -23.78 -33.18
CA ALA A 223 -14.08 -23.97 -33.79
C ALA A 223 -14.31 -25.43 -34.21
N ASN A 224 -15.42 -26.00 -33.75
CA ASN A 224 -15.79 -27.39 -34.01
C ASN A 224 -16.46 -27.57 -35.38
N LEU A 225 -15.66 -27.61 -36.45
CA LEU A 225 -16.17 -27.79 -37.82
C LEU A 225 -16.47 -29.26 -38.14
N LYS A 226 -15.72 -30.20 -37.55
CA LYS A 226 -15.77 -31.64 -37.86
C LYS A 226 -16.77 -32.42 -37.01
N LYS A 227 -17.12 -31.94 -35.82
CA LYS A 227 -18.12 -32.53 -34.91
C LYS A 227 -17.86 -34.01 -34.56
N ASN A 228 -16.61 -34.32 -34.22
CA ASN A 228 -16.21 -35.69 -33.94
C ASN A 228 -16.35 -36.02 -32.44
N PRO A 229 -17.28 -36.91 -32.03
CA PRO A 229 -17.50 -37.24 -30.61
C PRO A 229 -16.31 -37.94 -29.94
N ARG A 230 -15.34 -38.44 -30.72
CA ARG A 230 -14.10 -39.05 -30.19
C ARG A 230 -13.03 -38.01 -29.87
N HIS A 231 -13.15 -36.81 -30.41
CA HIS A 231 -12.20 -35.73 -30.22
C HIS A 231 -12.72 -34.77 -29.15
N ARG A 232 -12.46 -35.14 -27.89
CA ARG A 232 -12.92 -34.41 -26.70
C ARG A 232 -11.85 -33.52 -26.07
N SER A 233 -10.58 -33.76 -26.39
CA SER A 233 -9.48 -32.93 -25.90
C SER A 233 -9.16 -31.87 -26.94
N VAL A 234 -9.44 -30.62 -26.59
CA VAL A 234 -9.05 -29.43 -27.35
C VAL A 234 -7.76 -28.93 -26.73
N ARG A 235 -6.64 -29.08 -27.44
CA ARG A 235 -5.34 -28.54 -27.02
C ARG A 235 -4.85 -27.61 -28.10
N PHE A 236 -4.35 -26.45 -27.68
CA PHE A 236 -3.78 -25.49 -28.61
C PHE A 236 -2.35 -25.92 -28.93
N SER A 237 -2.03 -26.13 -30.21
CA SER A 237 -0.83 -26.82 -30.68
C SER A 237 0.49 -26.17 -30.22
N GLU A 238 0.46 -24.89 -29.86
CA GLU A 238 1.61 -24.12 -29.37
C GLU A 238 1.70 -24.02 -27.83
N THR A 239 0.74 -24.59 -27.09
CA THR A 239 0.66 -24.44 -25.63
C THR A 239 0.18 -25.71 -24.93
N GLN A 240 0.30 -25.75 -23.59
CA GLN A 240 -0.30 -26.81 -22.78
C GLN A 240 -1.73 -26.46 -22.32
N ILE A 241 -2.24 -25.31 -22.76
CA ILE A 241 -3.58 -24.83 -22.45
C ILE A 241 -4.58 -25.63 -23.27
N GLY A 242 -5.71 -25.94 -22.65
CA GLY A 242 -6.73 -26.71 -23.34
C GLY A 242 -7.95 -27.02 -22.48
N PHE A 243 -8.86 -27.75 -23.12
CA PHE A 243 -10.15 -28.13 -22.58
C PHE A 243 -10.40 -29.61 -22.81
N GLU A 244 -10.99 -30.30 -21.83
CA GLU A 244 -11.66 -31.58 -22.07
C GLU A 244 -13.17 -31.37 -22.12
N ILE A 245 -13.72 -31.35 -23.33
CA ILE A 245 -15.13 -31.08 -23.56
C ILE A 245 -16.00 -32.35 -23.51
N PRO A 246 -17.19 -32.26 -22.89
CA PRO A 246 -18.23 -33.28 -22.93
C PRO A 246 -18.60 -33.71 -24.35
N ARG A 247 -19.05 -34.97 -24.48
CA ARG A 247 -19.43 -35.55 -25.77
C ARG A 247 -20.53 -34.75 -26.49
N ILE A 248 -21.46 -34.16 -25.73
CA ILE A 248 -22.56 -33.35 -26.29
C ILE A 248 -22.02 -32.12 -27.03
N LEU A 249 -21.05 -31.43 -26.43
CA LEU A 249 -20.37 -30.27 -27.02
C LEU A 249 -19.51 -30.67 -28.22
N ALA A 250 -18.82 -31.82 -28.15
CA ALA A 250 -18.00 -32.33 -29.26
C ALA A 250 -18.82 -32.63 -30.55
N THR A 251 -20.15 -32.76 -30.45
CA THR A 251 -21.05 -32.96 -31.59
C THR A 251 -21.82 -31.71 -32.02
N SER A 252 -21.73 -30.62 -31.26
CA SER A 252 -22.48 -29.37 -31.51
C SER A 252 -21.71 -28.40 -32.42
N ASP A 253 -22.45 -27.49 -33.05
CA ASP A 253 -21.93 -26.34 -33.81
C ASP A 253 -21.44 -25.23 -32.87
N ILE A 254 -20.33 -25.50 -32.18
CA ILE A 254 -19.77 -24.58 -31.18
C ILE A 254 -18.36 -24.11 -31.54
N ALA A 255 -17.97 -22.98 -30.95
CA ALA A 255 -16.60 -22.60 -30.75
C ALA A 255 -16.30 -22.47 -29.25
N VAL A 256 -15.07 -22.78 -28.86
CA VAL A 256 -14.57 -22.56 -27.49
C VAL A 256 -13.57 -21.42 -27.54
N ARG A 257 -13.75 -20.45 -26.66
CA ARG A 257 -12.88 -19.29 -26.52
C ARG A 257 -12.30 -19.23 -25.11
N LEU A 258 -10.99 -18.99 -25.04
CA LEU A 258 -10.34 -18.40 -23.88
C LEU A 258 -9.77 -17.04 -24.27
N LEU A 259 -10.33 -15.98 -23.72
CA LEU A 259 -9.78 -14.63 -23.80
C LEU A 259 -9.15 -14.29 -22.45
N HIS A 260 -7.83 -14.30 -22.37
CA HIS A 260 -7.08 -13.94 -21.19
C HIS A 260 -6.71 -12.46 -21.27
N THR A 261 -7.30 -11.65 -20.39
CA THR A 261 -6.88 -10.26 -20.17
C THR A 261 -5.84 -10.26 -19.04
N HIS A 262 -4.67 -9.67 -19.26
CA HIS A 262 -3.60 -9.64 -18.26
C HIS A 262 -3.83 -8.56 -17.18
N TYR A 263 -5.00 -7.92 -17.20
CA TYR A 263 -5.46 -6.91 -16.28
C TYR A 263 -6.86 -7.28 -15.74
N ASP A 264 -7.18 -6.84 -14.54
CA ASP A 264 -8.51 -7.02 -13.96
C ASP A 264 -9.42 -5.82 -14.27
N HIS A 265 -10.52 -6.09 -14.96
CA HIS A 265 -11.56 -5.13 -15.29
C HIS A 265 -12.95 -5.61 -14.84
N VAL A 266 -13.01 -6.76 -14.16
CA VAL A 266 -14.25 -7.39 -13.72
C VAL A 266 -14.49 -7.10 -12.25
N SER A 267 -13.43 -7.16 -11.43
CA SER A 267 -13.50 -6.75 -10.04
C SER A 267 -13.88 -5.28 -9.92
N ALA A 268 -14.81 -4.98 -9.00
CA ALA A 268 -15.26 -3.61 -8.76
C ALA A 268 -14.07 -2.69 -8.43
N LEU A 269 -14.08 -1.48 -8.99
CA LEU A 269 -13.14 -0.44 -8.60
C LEU A 269 -13.36 -0.13 -7.12
N HIS A 270 -12.32 -0.28 -6.29
CA HIS A 270 -12.41 0.13 -4.90
C HIS A 270 -12.76 1.63 -4.85
N PRO A 271 -13.78 2.03 -4.06
CA PRO A 271 -14.09 3.44 -3.88
C PRO A 271 -12.83 4.17 -3.40
N VAL A 272 -12.49 5.27 -4.05
CA VAL A 272 -11.48 6.20 -3.53
C VAL A 272 -11.91 6.54 -2.10
N SER A 273 -11.02 6.33 -1.13
CA SER A 273 -11.33 6.61 0.27
C SER A 273 -11.54 8.10 0.43
N THR A 274 -12.80 8.54 0.41
CA THR A 274 -13.16 9.89 0.78
C THR A 274 -13.07 10.00 2.31
N PRO A 275 -12.49 11.08 2.85
CA PRO A 275 -12.54 11.33 4.28
C PRO A 275 -14.00 11.32 4.73
N SER A 276 -14.27 10.84 5.94
CA SER A 276 -15.62 10.91 6.51
C SER A 276 -16.13 12.35 6.40
N LYS A 277 -17.41 12.52 6.09
CA LYS A 277 -18.03 13.85 6.00
C LYS A 277 -17.86 14.65 7.29
N GLU A 278 -17.65 13.99 8.43
CA GLU A 278 -17.39 14.62 9.73
C GLU A 278 -16.02 15.33 9.79
N HIS A 279 -14.96 14.76 9.21
CA HIS A 279 -13.66 15.43 9.14
C HIS A 279 -13.61 16.51 8.07
N THR A 280 -14.28 16.26 6.94
CA THR A 280 -14.39 17.26 5.87
C THR A 280 -15.19 18.45 6.36
N SER A 281 -16.34 18.27 7.05
CA SER A 281 -17.14 19.37 7.60
C SER A 281 -16.38 20.18 8.64
N THR A 282 -15.63 19.53 9.53
CA THR A 282 -14.85 20.26 10.55
C THR A 282 -13.76 21.12 9.92
N VAL A 283 -13.05 20.60 8.91
CA VAL A 283 -12.03 21.36 8.17
C VAL A 283 -12.65 22.41 7.25
N THR A 284 -13.76 22.12 6.56
CA THR A 284 -14.43 23.13 5.70
C THR A 284 -15.17 24.21 6.48
N GLU A 285 -15.70 23.91 7.67
CA GLU A 285 -16.31 24.91 8.55
C GLU A 285 -15.25 25.81 9.18
N LEU A 286 -14.13 25.24 9.66
CA LEU A 286 -12.98 26.04 10.12
C LEU A 286 -12.41 26.91 8.99
N VAL A 287 -12.27 26.37 7.77
CA VAL A 287 -11.78 27.12 6.60
C VAL A 287 -12.77 28.21 6.15
N LYS A 288 -14.08 27.98 6.20
CA LYS A 288 -15.07 29.03 5.87
C LYS A 288 -15.15 30.11 6.94
N ASP A 289 -15.10 29.74 8.21
CA ASP A 289 -15.12 30.70 9.32
C ASP A 289 -13.83 31.51 9.37
N ASP A 290 -12.66 30.91 9.08
CA ASP A 290 -11.39 31.62 9.01
C ASP A 290 -11.31 32.54 7.78
N ILE A 291 -11.81 32.13 6.61
CA ILE A 291 -11.88 33.00 5.42
C ILE A 291 -12.88 34.15 5.65
N GLU A 292 -14.07 33.90 6.21
CA GLU A 292 -15.05 34.97 6.51
C GLU A 292 -14.56 35.91 7.61
N ASN A 293 -13.84 35.42 8.62
CA ASN A 293 -13.29 36.25 9.69
C ASN A 293 -12.12 37.10 9.19
N VAL A 294 -11.31 36.59 8.25
CA VAL A 294 -10.19 37.32 7.64
C VAL A 294 -10.68 38.32 6.59
N GLU A 295 -11.66 38.00 5.75
CA GLU A 295 -12.29 38.99 4.84
C GLU A 295 -12.95 40.14 5.63
N LYS A 296 -13.57 39.83 6.79
CA LYS A 296 -14.09 40.85 7.72
C LYS A 296 -12.98 41.64 8.43
N ALA A 297 -11.79 41.07 8.62
CA ALA A 297 -10.64 41.76 9.21
C ALA A 297 -9.98 42.71 8.20
N ILE A 298 -9.74 42.25 6.97
CA ILE A 298 -9.22 43.05 5.85
C ILE A 298 -10.18 44.18 5.51
N GLY A 299 -11.49 43.92 5.47
CA GLY A 299 -12.50 44.97 5.24
C GLY A 299 -12.53 46.05 6.33
N LYS A 300 -12.20 45.69 7.58
CA LYS A 300 -12.14 46.64 8.72
C LYS A 300 -10.86 47.46 8.73
N GLU A 301 -9.71 46.87 8.37
CA GLU A 301 -8.44 47.60 8.27
C GLU A 301 -8.47 48.63 7.13
N VAL A 302 -9.04 48.27 5.98
CA VAL A 302 -9.23 49.20 4.84
C VAL A 302 -10.23 50.32 5.16
N GLU A 303 -11.28 50.05 5.95
CA GLU A 303 -12.21 51.08 6.43
C GLU A 303 -11.62 51.98 7.53
N GLU A 304 -10.73 51.45 8.40
CA GLU A 304 -10.07 52.24 9.43
C GLU A 304 -8.95 53.12 8.88
N GLU A 305 -8.20 52.65 7.88
CA GLU A 305 -7.19 53.45 7.18
C GLU A 305 -7.81 54.57 6.35
N SER A 306 -8.91 54.30 5.64
CA SER A 306 -9.64 55.34 4.88
C SER A 306 -10.25 56.41 5.80
N LYS A 307 -10.76 56.04 6.99
CA LYS A 307 -11.27 56.98 8.01
C LYS A 307 -10.15 57.78 8.71
N GLN A 308 -8.93 57.23 8.82
CA GLN A 308 -7.77 57.97 9.33
C GLN A 308 -7.21 58.94 8.28
N GLN A 309 -7.26 58.58 7.00
CA GLN A 309 -6.79 59.42 5.89
C GLN A 309 -7.71 60.61 5.64
N GLU A 310 -9.04 60.44 5.75
CA GLU A 310 -10.00 61.56 5.71
C GLU A 310 -9.87 62.50 6.91
N LYS A 311 -9.58 62.00 8.13
CA LYS A 311 -9.37 62.88 9.30
C LYS A 311 -8.07 63.67 9.23
N ARG A 312 -7.08 63.21 8.46
CA ARG A 312 -5.79 63.90 8.27
C ARG A 312 -5.88 65.01 7.22
N SER A 313 -6.82 64.93 6.27
CA SER A 313 -7.02 65.96 5.24
C SER A 313 -7.71 67.24 5.71
N TYR A 314 -8.30 67.29 6.92
CA TYR A 314 -9.01 68.48 7.42
C TYR A 314 -8.17 69.44 8.29
N LEU A 315 -6.86 69.19 8.47
CA LEU A 315 -6.00 70.03 9.33
C LEU A 315 -4.86 70.75 8.60
N ILE A 316 -4.81 70.69 7.26
CA ILE A 316 -3.78 71.37 6.46
C ILE A 316 -4.44 72.09 5.28
N GLN A 317 -5.13 73.19 5.57
CA GLN A 317 -5.44 74.23 4.58
C GLN A 317 -5.36 75.60 5.26
N GLU A 318 -4.15 76.16 5.31
CA GLU A 318 -3.90 77.60 5.28
C GLU A 318 -2.41 77.82 4.97
N GLU A 319 -2.10 78.04 3.69
CA GLU A 319 -1.23 79.10 3.15
C GLU A 319 -0.70 78.76 1.74
N GLU A 320 -0.61 79.80 0.93
CA GLU A 320 -0.57 79.86 -0.54
C GLU A 320 0.80 79.55 -1.19
N ILE A 321 0.71 78.87 -2.36
CA ILE A 321 1.35 79.18 -3.67
C ILE A 321 2.88 79.40 -3.73
N LYS A 322 3.62 78.44 -4.31
CA LYS A 322 4.33 78.57 -5.61
C LYS A 322 5.12 77.30 -5.99
N VAL A 323 5.17 77.10 -7.31
CA VAL A 323 5.73 75.98 -8.09
C VAL A 323 7.27 76.00 -8.08
N GLU A 324 7.91 74.85 -7.87
CA GLU A 324 8.82 74.14 -8.81
C GLU A 324 9.75 73.14 -8.07
N GLU A 325 9.90 71.97 -8.70
CA GLU A 325 10.95 70.93 -8.51
C GLU A 325 10.99 70.12 -7.20
N GLU A 326 10.39 68.92 -7.23
CA GLU A 326 11.11 67.65 -7.13
C GLU A 326 10.11 66.50 -7.36
N GLN A 327 10.45 65.64 -8.30
CA GLN A 327 9.65 64.54 -8.79
C GLN A 327 10.48 63.28 -8.63
N ASP A 328 10.42 62.70 -7.43
CA ASP A 328 10.86 61.35 -7.09
C ASP A 328 10.48 61.13 -5.61
N ASP A 329 9.46 60.30 -5.34
CA ASP A 329 9.24 59.58 -4.05
C ASP A 329 7.83 58.96 -3.87
N ILE A 330 6.96 59.00 -4.89
CA ILE A 330 5.60 58.42 -4.77
C ILE A 330 5.47 57.02 -5.40
N GLU A 331 6.40 56.59 -6.24
CA GLU A 331 6.31 55.29 -6.95
C GLU A 331 6.87 54.09 -6.15
N VAL A 332 7.56 54.32 -5.02
CA VAL A 332 8.24 53.26 -4.24
C VAL A 332 7.38 52.67 -3.11
N LYS A 333 6.27 53.31 -2.72
CA LYS A 333 5.42 52.85 -1.59
C LYS A 333 4.28 51.91 -1.97
N THR A 334 3.89 51.88 -3.25
CA THR A 334 2.83 50.99 -3.73
C THR A 334 3.33 49.58 -4.06
N SER A 335 4.62 49.41 -4.42
CA SER A 335 5.19 48.09 -4.72
C SER A 335 5.45 47.23 -3.47
N SER A 336 5.85 47.83 -2.34
CA SER A 336 6.14 47.08 -1.11
C SER A 336 4.87 46.50 -0.46
N ALA A 337 3.75 47.20 -0.56
CA ALA A 337 2.47 46.74 -0.02
C ALA A 337 1.86 45.59 -0.84
N GLU A 338 2.04 45.62 -2.18
CA GLU A 338 1.64 44.51 -3.05
C GLU A 338 2.50 43.26 -2.81
N GLU A 339 3.83 43.41 -2.68
CA GLU A 339 4.76 42.31 -2.35
C GLU A 339 4.48 41.69 -0.95
N GLU A 340 4.18 42.51 0.07
CA GLU A 340 3.79 42.00 1.40
C GLU A 340 2.44 41.26 1.35
N SER A 341 1.47 41.76 0.59
CA SER A 341 0.17 41.10 0.43
C SER A 341 0.28 39.74 -0.29
N GLU A 342 1.17 39.65 -1.29
CA GLU A 342 1.41 38.42 -2.06
C GLU A 342 2.21 37.39 -1.24
N ALA A 343 3.16 37.84 -0.41
CA ALA A 343 3.88 36.99 0.53
C ALA A 343 2.96 36.38 1.60
N ILE A 344 2.06 37.17 2.17
CA ILE A 344 1.05 36.70 3.15
C ILE A 344 0.14 35.64 2.49
N LYS A 345 -0.28 35.88 1.24
CA LYS A 345 -1.10 34.92 0.49
C LYS A 345 -0.37 33.60 0.24
N CYS A 346 0.89 33.66 -0.20
CA CYS A 346 1.71 32.46 -0.40
C CYS A 346 1.92 31.67 0.90
N GLU A 347 2.10 32.35 2.04
CA GLU A 347 2.26 31.68 3.33
C GLU A 347 0.98 30.96 3.77
N LEU A 348 -0.19 31.59 3.56
CA LEU A 348 -1.49 30.99 3.84
C LEU A 348 -1.74 29.76 2.95
N GLU A 349 -1.47 29.86 1.65
CA GLU A 349 -1.58 28.73 0.71
C GLU A 349 -0.70 27.54 1.13
N MET A 350 0.53 27.81 1.55
CA MET A 350 1.45 26.78 2.05
C MET A 350 0.97 26.14 3.35
N LYS A 351 0.33 26.90 4.24
CA LYS A 351 -0.25 26.38 5.47
C LYS A 351 -1.43 25.44 5.19
N ILE A 352 -2.34 25.83 4.31
CA ILE A 352 -3.47 24.99 3.87
C ILE A 352 -2.96 23.71 3.20
N LEU A 353 -1.93 23.81 2.36
CA LEU A 353 -1.31 22.66 1.72
C LEU A 353 -0.67 21.71 2.74
N SER A 354 -0.02 22.25 3.78
CA SER A 354 0.56 21.47 4.87
C SER A 354 -0.50 20.65 5.63
N GLU A 355 -1.62 21.28 6.00
CA GLU A 355 -2.75 20.62 6.67
C GLU A 355 -3.34 19.51 5.80
N THR A 356 -3.50 19.79 4.51
CA THR A 356 -3.98 18.84 3.50
C THR A 356 -3.07 17.62 3.38
N VAL A 357 -1.76 17.84 3.25
CA VAL A 357 -0.77 16.75 3.19
C VAL A 357 -0.78 15.93 4.48
N SER A 358 -0.97 16.58 5.63
CA SER A 358 -1.09 15.90 6.90
C SER A 358 -2.33 15.01 7.00
N ALA A 359 -3.48 15.49 6.56
CA ALA A 359 -4.71 14.70 6.52
C ALA A 359 -4.57 13.51 5.56
N ALA A 360 -4.01 13.71 4.36
CA ALA A 360 -3.80 12.64 3.39
C ALA A 360 -2.84 11.54 3.92
N GLN A 361 -1.77 11.93 4.62
CA GLN A 361 -0.85 10.97 5.23
C GLN A 361 -1.48 10.19 6.40
N LEU A 362 -2.37 10.83 7.17
CA LEU A 362 -3.10 10.16 8.24
C LEU A 362 -4.05 9.08 7.69
N LEU A 363 -4.74 9.37 6.59
CA LEU A 363 -5.63 8.40 5.91
C LEU A 363 -4.90 7.13 5.44
N LEU A 364 -3.59 7.20 5.15
CA LEU A 364 -2.80 6.02 4.75
C LEU A 364 -2.59 5.01 5.90
N VAL A 365 -2.67 5.45 7.15
CA VAL A 365 -2.43 4.62 8.34
C VAL A 365 -3.68 4.38 9.18
N GLU A 366 -4.80 5.01 8.86
CA GLU A 366 -6.08 4.76 9.52
C GLU A 366 -6.65 3.40 9.14
N ASN A 367 -7.13 2.68 10.15
CA ASN A 367 -7.84 1.42 9.98
C ASN A 367 -9.35 1.69 9.93
N SER A 368 -10.10 0.87 9.20
CA SER A 368 -11.56 0.91 9.33
C SER A 368 -12.01 0.38 10.69
N SER A 369 -13.13 0.89 11.18
CA SER A 369 -13.75 0.39 12.42
C SER A 369 -14.52 -0.91 12.21
N GLU A 370 -15.05 -1.11 11.01
CA GLU A 370 -15.94 -2.21 10.68
C GLU A 370 -15.27 -3.14 9.66
N LYS A 371 -15.43 -4.44 9.91
CA LYS A 371 -15.08 -5.48 8.95
C LYS A 371 -16.19 -5.53 7.89
N PRO A 372 -15.87 -5.62 6.60
CA PRO A 372 -16.91 -5.77 5.58
C PRO A 372 -17.69 -7.08 5.83
N ASP A 373 -19.02 -6.98 5.79
CA ASP A 373 -19.89 -8.15 5.97
C ASP A 373 -19.93 -8.99 4.69
N PHE A 374 -19.57 -10.27 4.80
CA PHE A 374 -19.76 -11.27 3.73
C PHE A 374 -20.72 -12.34 4.25
N PHE A 375 -21.90 -12.45 3.63
CA PHE A 375 -23.01 -13.24 4.16
C PHE A 375 -23.06 -14.69 3.63
N GLU A 376 -22.30 -15.03 2.59
CA GLU A 376 -22.29 -16.35 1.96
C GLU A 376 -20.90 -16.99 2.02
N ASN A 377 -20.84 -18.29 2.36
CA ASN A 377 -19.57 -19.02 2.54
C ASN A 377 -18.72 -19.10 1.26
N ASP A 378 -19.35 -19.04 0.09
CA ASP A 378 -18.66 -19.23 -1.19
C ASP A 378 -18.21 -17.92 -1.84
N VAL A 379 -18.66 -16.77 -1.31
CA VAL A 379 -18.31 -15.44 -1.82
C VAL A 379 -16.91 -15.04 -1.35
N VAL A 380 -16.09 -14.60 -2.29
CA VAL A 380 -14.70 -14.21 -2.02
C VAL A 380 -14.65 -12.83 -1.40
N ASP A 381 -13.98 -12.73 -0.26
CA ASP A 381 -13.63 -11.47 0.38
C ASP A 381 -12.41 -10.83 -0.30
N LEU A 382 -12.63 -9.83 -1.16
CA LEU A 382 -11.55 -9.08 -1.81
C LEU A 382 -10.77 -8.13 -0.88
N CYS A 383 -11.18 -7.99 0.39
CA CYS A 383 -10.33 -7.37 1.40
C CYS A 383 -9.32 -8.35 1.98
N GLN A 384 -9.59 -9.66 1.95
CA GLN A 384 -8.66 -10.73 2.34
C GLN A 384 -7.83 -11.23 1.15
N PHE A 385 -8.44 -11.39 -0.02
CA PHE A 385 -7.82 -12.00 -1.20
C PHE A 385 -7.58 -10.97 -2.30
N THR A 386 -6.54 -11.19 -3.09
CA THR A 386 -6.22 -10.36 -4.26
C THR A 386 -6.23 -11.22 -5.53
N THR A 387 -6.75 -10.65 -6.62
CA THR A 387 -6.74 -11.27 -7.94
C THR A 387 -5.36 -11.10 -8.58
N LEU A 388 -4.86 -12.16 -9.20
CA LEU A 388 -3.51 -12.21 -9.73
C LEU A 388 -3.49 -12.86 -11.12
N GLY A 389 -2.76 -12.22 -12.04
CA GLY A 389 -2.59 -12.70 -13.41
C GLY A 389 -3.74 -12.38 -14.35
N GLY A 390 -4.61 -11.44 -13.96
CA GLY A 390 -5.72 -10.97 -14.79
C GLY A 390 -6.91 -11.92 -14.81
N VAL A 391 -7.74 -11.81 -15.86
CA VAL A 391 -9.02 -12.53 -15.97
C VAL A 391 -9.04 -13.41 -17.21
N TYR A 392 -9.42 -14.67 -17.02
CA TYR A 392 -9.60 -15.66 -18.08
C TYR A 392 -11.08 -15.78 -18.41
N HIS A 393 -11.50 -15.21 -19.54
CA HIS A 393 -12.87 -15.30 -20.03
C HIS A 393 -13.04 -16.59 -20.83
N LEU A 394 -13.70 -17.57 -20.21
CA LEU A 394 -14.03 -18.85 -20.82
C LEU A 394 -15.44 -18.80 -21.39
N ASP A 395 -15.57 -18.93 -22.71
CA ASP A 395 -16.87 -18.91 -23.37
C ASP A 395 -17.04 -20.10 -24.31
N ILE A 396 -18.25 -20.65 -24.31
CA ILE A 396 -18.74 -21.50 -25.40
C ILE A 396 -19.63 -20.61 -26.25
N LEU A 397 -19.35 -20.59 -27.54
CA LEU A 397 -19.95 -19.68 -28.51
C LEU A 397 -20.69 -20.50 -29.56
N GLU A 398 -21.82 -19.99 -30.04
CA GLU A 398 -22.46 -20.57 -31.22
C GLU A 398 -21.59 -20.30 -32.44
N LEU A 399 -21.33 -21.33 -33.24
CA LEU A 399 -20.51 -21.16 -34.43
C LEU A 399 -21.30 -20.39 -35.50
N PRO A 400 -20.84 -19.20 -35.95
CA PRO A 400 -21.55 -18.45 -36.98
C PRO A 400 -21.66 -19.25 -38.29
N PRO A 401 -22.66 -18.95 -39.14
CA PRO A 401 -22.79 -19.60 -40.43
C PRO A 401 -21.50 -19.50 -41.26
N GLN A 402 -20.96 -20.65 -41.68
CA GLN A 402 -19.72 -20.71 -42.44
C GLN A 402 -19.97 -20.52 -43.95
N CYS A 403 -18.98 -19.96 -44.66
CA CYS A 403 -19.04 -19.80 -46.11
C CYS A 403 -19.24 -21.14 -46.83
N LYS A 404 -20.20 -21.20 -47.74
CA LYS A 404 -20.51 -22.41 -48.54
C LYS A 404 -20.39 -22.12 -50.04
N PRO A 405 -19.76 -23.02 -50.82
CA PRO A 405 -19.76 -22.94 -52.27
C PRO A 405 -21.13 -23.33 -52.82
N VAL A 406 -21.83 -22.38 -53.44
CA VAL A 406 -23.16 -22.58 -54.06
C VAL A 406 -23.10 -22.09 -55.50
N LYS A 407 -23.19 -23.01 -56.46
CA LYS A 407 -23.23 -22.72 -57.92
C LYS A 407 -22.09 -21.78 -58.39
N GLY A 408 -20.87 -21.97 -57.87
CA GLY A 408 -19.69 -21.16 -58.23
C GLY A 408 -19.53 -19.85 -57.43
N TRP A 409 -20.46 -19.52 -56.54
CA TRP A 409 -20.35 -18.41 -55.58
C TRP A 409 -19.99 -18.92 -54.19
N MET A 410 -19.23 -18.14 -53.43
CA MET A 410 -19.08 -18.35 -51.98
C MET A 410 -20.11 -17.46 -51.27
N ILE A 411 -21.07 -18.08 -50.59
CA ILE A 411 -22.17 -17.38 -49.91
C ILE A 411 -22.07 -17.67 -48.40
N VAL A 412 -22.30 -16.64 -47.59
CA VAL A 412 -22.36 -16.73 -46.13
C VAL A 412 -23.61 -15.99 -45.65
N GLU A 413 -24.29 -16.57 -44.67
CA GLU A 413 -25.39 -15.93 -43.97
C GLU A 413 -24.83 -15.04 -42.86
N ILE A 414 -25.31 -13.80 -42.79
CA ILE A 414 -24.89 -12.84 -41.78
C ILE A 414 -26.05 -12.66 -40.80
N LEU A 415 -25.85 -13.16 -39.57
CA LEU A 415 -26.79 -12.96 -38.49
C LEU A 415 -26.75 -11.49 -38.05
N LYS A 416 -27.92 -10.95 -37.67
CA LYS A 416 -28.03 -9.58 -37.12
C LYS A 416 -27.63 -9.51 -35.66
N GLU A 417 -27.86 -10.61 -34.95
CA GLU A 417 -27.42 -10.83 -33.58
C GLU A 417 -25.93 -11.17 -33.68
N GLY A 418 -25.08 -10.44 -32.95
CA GLY A 418 -23.62 -10.56 -33.02
C GLY A 418 -23.11 -11.88 -32.43
N LEU A 419 -21.95 -11.86 -31.76
CA LEU A 419 -21.42 -13.05 -31.11
C LEU A 419 -22.40 -13.64 -30.07
N GLN A 420 -22.94 -14.82 -30.36
CA GLN A 420 -23.90 -15.54 -29.50
C GLN A 420 -23.19 -16.54 -28.59
N LYS A 421 -23.59 -16.56 -27.31
CA LYS A 421 -23.12 -17.56 -26.34
C LYS A 421 -23.94 -18.84 -26.45
N TYR A 422 -23.27 -19.98 -26.36
CA TYR A 422 -23.91 -21.29 -26.25
C TYR A 422 -24.00 -21.68 -24.77
N THR A 423 -25.22 -21.86 -24.27
CA THR A 423 -25.45 -22.13 -22.84
C THR A 423 -25.21 -23.61 -22.51
N TYR A 424 -24.28 -23.87 -21.60
CA TYR A 424 -23.96 -25.20 -21.09
C TYR A 424 -23.74 -25.15 -19.56
N PRO A 425 -24.46 -25.96 -18.78
CA PRO A 425 -25.63 -26.77 -19.15
C PRO A 425 -26.79 -25.90 -19.66
N PRO A 426 -27.72 -26.42 -20.50
CA PRO A 426 -28.87 -25.67 -20.98
C PRO A 426 -29.82 -25.30 -19.82
N GLU A 427 -30.48 -24.15 -19.90
CA GLU A 427 -31.37 -23.62 -18.84
C GLU A 427 -32.55 -24.55 -18.52
N THR A 428 -33.03 -25.30 -19.51
CA THR A 428 -34.11 -26.28 -19.35
C THR A 428 -33.52 -27.70 -19.34
N THR A 429 -33.35 -28.26 -18.14
CA THR A 429 -32.81 -29.63 -17.96
C THR A 429 -33.90 -30.69 -17.76
N GLU A 430 -35.18 -30.30 -17.80
CA GLU A 430 -36.33 -31.17 -17.49
C GLU A 430 -36.41 -32.42 -18.39
N ASP A 431 -35.85 -32.38 -19.60
CA ASP A 431 -35.85 -33.49 -20.56
C ASP A 431 -34.72 -34.52 -20.35
N PHE A 432 -33.82 -34.31 -19.37
CA PHE A 432 -32.63 -35.15 -19.15
C PHE A 432 -32.72 -35.91 -17.82
N GLU A 433 -33.32 -37.11 -17.83
CA GLU A 433 -33.55 -37.94 -16.62
C GLU A 433 -32.29 -38.66 -16.06
N THR A 434 -31.12 -38.52 -16.69
CA THR A 434 -29.89 -39.22 -16.27
C THR A 434 -29.00 -38.38 -15.34
N GLU A 435 -28.57 -38.98 -14.23
CA GLU A 435 -27.47 -38.46 -13.39
C GLU A 435 -26.23 -38.17 -14.29
N ASN A 436 -25.65 -36.97 -14.16
CA ASN A 436 -24.52 -36.47 -14.96
C ASN A 436 -24.78 -36.29 -16.47
N ALA A 437 -26.00 -35.92 -16.90
CA ALA A 437 -26.28 -35.59 -18.30
C ALA A 437 -25.36 -34.48 -18.86
N PHE A 438 -24.91 -33.57 -17.99
CA PHE A 438 -24.02 -32.46 -18.32
C PHE A 438 -22.79 -32.48 -17.41
N PRO A 439 -21.75 -33.27 -17.76
CA PRO A 439 -20.55 -33.33 -16.94
C PRO A 439 -19.77 -31.99 -16.99
N PRO A 440 -19.05 -31.63 -15.91
CA PRO A 440 -18.18 -30.44 -15.89
C PRO A 440 -17.12 -30.50 -17.00
N ILE A 441 -16.64 -29.34 -17.40
CA ILE A 441 -15.58 -29.21 -18.40
C ILE A 441 -14.25 -29.05 -17.69
N GLU A 442 -13.27 -29.88 -18.04
CA GLU A 442 -11.90 -29.73 -17.52
C GLU A 442 -11.18 -28.63 -18.30
N VAL A 443 -10.53 -27.73 -17.58
CA VAL A 443 -9.80 -26.58 -18.09
C VAL A 443 -8.36 -26.68 -17.60
N THR A 444 -7.40 -26.50 -18.50
CA THR A 444 -5.98 -26.34 -18.15
C THR A 444 -5.51 -24.96 -18.58
N LEU A 445 -5.07 -24.16 -17.62
CA LEU A 445 -4.56 -22.80 -17.81
C LEU A 445 -3.08 -22.70 -17.44
N GLU A 446 -2.38 -21.78 -18.09
CA GLU A 446 -1.02 -21.40 -17.73
C GLU A 446 -1.04 -20.10 -16.92
N VAL A 447 -0.40 -20.11 -15.75
CA VAL A 447 -0.29 -18.96 -14.87
C VAL A 447 0.64 -17.92 -15.49
N HIS A 448 0.09 -16.72 -15.71
CA HIS A 448 0.80 -15.59 -16.32
C HIS A 448 2.20 -15.34 -15.73
N GLU A 449 3.19 -15.10 -16.60
CA GLU A 449 4.60 -15.19 -16.24
C GLU A 449 5.08 -14.19 -15.17
N ASN A 450 4.46 -13.01 -15.14
CA ASN A 450 4.83 -11.89 -14.26
C ASN A 450 4.35 -12.04 -12.81
N VAL A 451 3.57 -13.08 -12.51
CA VAL A 451 2.92 -13.28 -11.21
C VAL A 451 3.65 -14.33 -10.39
N ILE A 452 3.75 -14.07 -9.09
CA ILE A 452 4.33 -15.00 -8.12
C ILE A 452 3.24 -15.42 -7.14
N PHE A 453 3.01 -16.74 -7.05
CA PHE A 453 2.19 -17.33 -6.00
C PHE A 453 3.08 -17.96 -4.91
N PHE A 454 2.77 -17.71 -3.64
CA PHE A 454 3.50 -18.29 -2.49
C PHE A 454 2.91 -19.61 -1.98
N GLU A 455 1.63 -19.80 -2.26
CA GLU A 455 0.84 -21.00 -1.99
C GLU A 455 0.17 -21.45 -3.29
N ASP A 456 -0.51 -22.60 -3.27
CA ASP A 456 -1.26 -23.05 -4.44
C ASP A 456 -2.38 -22.03 -4.75
N PRO A 457 -2.51 -21.56 -6.01
CA PRO A 457 -3.50 -20.57 -6.38
C PRO A 457 -4.91 -21.12 -6.22
N VAL A 458 -5.83 -20.30 -5.71
CA VAL A 458 -7.25 -20.65 -5.65
C VAL A 458 -7.93 -20.14 -6.91
N VAL A 459 -8.67 -21.03 -7.59
CA VAL A 459 -9.44 -20.67 -8.78
C VAL A 459 -10.82 -20.19 -8.34
N VAL A 460 -11.26 -19.06 -8.86
CA VAL A 460 -12.58 -18.48 -8.55
C VAL A 460 -13.29 -18.06 -9.83
N ARG A 461 -14.62 -18.16 -9.83
CA ARG A 461 -15.49 -17.79 -10.95
C ARG A 461 -16.24 -16.49 -10.66
N TRP A 462 -16.52 -15.72 -11.70
CA TRP A 462 -17.33 -14.51 -11.58
C TRP A 462 -18.82 -14.87 -11.52
N ASP A 463 -19.53 -14.31 -10.56
CA ASP A 463 -20.98 -14.29 -10.51
C ASP A 463 -21.50 -12.97 -11.09
N ALA A 464 -22.12 -13.04 -12.27
CA ALA A 464 -22.61 -11.87 -12.98
C ALA A 464 -23.86 -11.24 -12.32
N GLU A 465 -24.69 -12.04 -11.63
CA GLU A 465 -25.87 -11.54 -10.93
C GLU A 465 -25.48 -10.84 -9.64
N GLY A 466 -24.60 -11.49 -8.87
CA GLY A 466 -24.07 -10.94 -7.62
C GLY A 466 -23.05 -9.82 -7.83
N GLN A 467 -22.34 -9.79 -8.96
CA GLN A 467 -21.16 -8.94 -9.21
C GLN A 467 -19.99 -9.18 -8.22
N HIS A 468 -19.73 -10.45 -7.89
CA HIS A 468 -18.64 -10.84 -7.00
C HIS A 468 -17.96 -12.14 -7.47
N TRP A 469 -16.77 -12.42 -6.97
CA TRP A 469 -16.09 -13.70 -7.18
C TRP A 469 -16.62 -14.77 -6.23
N ARG A 470 -16.74 -16.01 -6.71
CA ARG A 470 -17.17 -17.18 -5.92
C ARG A 470 -16.27 -18.39 -6.13
N THR A 471 -16.26 -19.29 -5.14
CA THR A 471 -15.47 -20.53 -5.12
C THR A 471 -16.26 -21.78 -5.52
N ASP A 472 -17.58 -21.68 -5.63
CA ASP A 472 -18.46 -22.79 -6.01
C ASP A 472 -18.44 -23.07 -7.53
N GLY A 473 -18.95 -24.22 -7.94
CA GLY A 473 -18.96 -24.64 -9.36
C GLY A 473 -17.57 -25.01 -9.92
N ILE A 474 -16.57 -25.15 -9.04
CA ILE A 474 -15.19 -25.50 -9.36
C ILE A 474 -14.80 -26.75 -8.57
N SER A 475 -14.20 -27.73 -9.22
CA SER A 475 -13.73 -28.97 -8.58
C SER A 475 -12.43 -29.48 -9.20
N ASN A 476 -11.83 -30.52 -8.60
CA ASN A 476 -10.62 -31.19 -9.10
C ASN A 476 -9.43 -30.25 -9.38
N VAL A 477 -9.26 -29.20 -8.58
CA VAL A 477 -8.17 -28.23 -8.76
C VAL A 477 -6.82 -28.91 -8.48
N SER A 478 -5.89 -28.78 -9.42
CA SER A 478 -4.51 -29.24 -9.32
C SER A 478 -3.57 -28.20 -9.90
N TYR A 479 -2.56 -27.80 -9.12
CA TYR A 479 -1.52 -26.89 -9.57
C TYR A 479 -0.17 -27.62 -9.68
N LYS A 480 0.53 -27.39 -10.80
CA LYS A 480 1.89 -27.86 -11.04
C LYS A 480 2.84 -26.66 -11.08
N PRO A 481 3.50 -26.31 -9.96
CA PRO A 481 4.34 -25.10 -9.87
C PRO A 481 5.48 -25.03 -10.90
N ASN A 482 6.11 -26.17 -11.21
CA ASN A 482 7.24 -26.22 -12.16
C ASN A 482 6.81 -25.94 -13.61
N GLU A 483 5.58 -26.29 -13.96
CA GLU A 483 5.00 -26.09 -15.29
C GLU A 483 4.15 -24.82 -15.36
N ARG A 484 3.86 -24.19 -14.21
CA ARG A 484 2.91 -23.09 -14.05
C ARG A 484 1.51 -23.43 -14.60
N LEU A 485 1.11 -24.70 -14.51
CA LEU A 485 -0.19 -25.16 -15.03
C LEU A 485 -1.17 -25.39 -13.89
N VAL A 486 -2.36 -24.79 -14.01
CA VAL A 486 -3.51 -25.04 -13.14
C VAL A 486 -4.55 -25.80 -13.96
N THR A 487 -4.95 -26.98 -13.48
CA THR A 487 -6.03 -27.79 -14.06
C THR A 487 -7.20 -27.84 -13.08
N PHE A 488 -8.41 -27.65 -13.57
CA PHE A 488 -9.63 -27.69 -12.75
C PHE A 488 -10.85 -28.06 -13.59
N SER A 489 -11.92 -28.53 -12.95
CA SER A 489 -13.22 -28.78 -13.57
C SER A 489 -14.19 -27.65 -13.26
N LEU A 490 -14.91 -27.18 -14.27
CA LEU A 490 -15.85 -26.06 -14.17
C LEU A 490 -17.25 -26.50 -14.61
N ASP A 491 -18.26 -26.22 -13.77
CA ASP A 491 -19.65 -26.61 -14.04
C ASP A 491 -20.28 -25.75 -15.15
N THR A 492 -20.04 -24.44 -15.11
CA THR A 492 -20.55 -23.46 -16.06
C THR A 492 -19.43 -22.53 -16.51
N PHE A 493 -19.27 -22.35 -17.82
CA PHE A 493 -18.27 -21.44 -18.39
C PHE A 493 -18.57 -19.98 -18.06
N GLY A 494 -17.52 -19.22 -17.79
CA GLY A 494 -17.59 -17.79 -17.48
C GLY A 494 -16.21 -17.23 -17.17
N PRO A 495 -16.12 -15.96 -16.75
CA PRO A 495 -14.87 -15.37 -16.31
C PRO A 495 -14.35 -16.10 -15.06
N VAL A 496 -13.08 -16.48 -15.07
CA VAL A 496 -12.37 -17.03 -13.93
C VAL A 496 -11.08 -16.24 -13.68
N THR A 497 -10.62 -16.22 -12.44
CA THR A 497 -9.31 -15.66 -12.07
C THR A 497 -8.66 -16.52 -11.01
N LEU A 498 -7.39 -16.23 -10.74
CA LEU A 498 -6.61 -16.86 -9.69
C LEU A 498 -6.44 -15.87 -8.55
N ILE A 499 -6.64 -16.32 -7.32
CA ILE A 499 -6.50 -15.49 -6.13
C ILE A 499 -5.48 -16.06 -5.16
N GLN A 500 -4.96 -15.17 -4.33
CA GLN A 500 -4.12 -15.49 -3.19
C GLN A 500 -4.47 -14.57 -2.01
N ASP A 501 -4.18 -15.02 -0.79
CA ASP A 501 -4.23 -14.16 0.39
C ASP A 501 -3.38 -12.89 0.17
N ALA A 502 -4.02 -11.73 0.23
CA ALA A 502 -3.39 -10.43 0.01
C ALA A 502 -2.37 -10.10 1.10
N HIS A 503 -2.44 -10.77 2.24
CA HIS A 503 -1.61 -10.56 3.41
C HIS A 503 -0.58 -11.65 3.66
N ILE A 504 -0.37 -12.56 2.72
CA ILE A 504 0.61 -13.64 2.80
C ILE A 504 2.03 -13.22 3.22
N ASN A 505 2.41 -11.97 2.91
CA ASN A 505 3.72 -11.37 3.21
C ASN A 505 3.71 -10.53 4.50
N MET A 506 2.64 -10.58 5.28
CA MET A 506 2.44 -9.87 6.53
C MET A 506 2.05 -10.86 7.65
N PRO A 507 2.52 -10.68 8.89
CA PRO A 507 3.42 -9.62 9.35
C PRO A 507 4.86 -9.81 8.85
N TYR A 508 5.63 -8.71 8.85
CA TYR A 508 7.03 -8.70 8.49
C TYR A 508 7.88 -9.33 9.60
N GLN A 509 8.91 -10.09 9.23
CA GLN A 509 9.85 -10.66 10.19
C GLN A 509 10.93 -9.65 10.60
N SER A 510 11.36 -8.80 9.66
CA SER A 510 12.27 -7.70 9.94
C SER A 510 12.26 -6.69 8.78
N TRP A 511 12.82 -5.51 9.03
CA TRP A 511 13.02 -4.48 8.02
C TRP A 511 14.24 -3.62 8.35
N GLU A 512 14.86 -3.04 7.33
CA GLU A 512 15.93 -2.05 7.45
C GLU A 512 15.76 -0.98 6.37
N LEU A 513 15.77 0.28 6.77
CA LEU A 513 15.89 1.44 5.89
C LEU A 513 17.30 2.00 6.05
N ARG A 514 18.10 2.04 4.98
CA ARG A 514 19.47 2.56 5.04
C ARG A 514 19.77 3.57 3.94
N PRO A 515 20.49 4.66 4.21
CA PRO A 515 20.98 5.55 3.17
C PRO A 515 21.98 4.82 2.26
N LEU A 516 21.92 5.16 0.98
CA LEU A 516 22.95 4.86 -0.03
C LEU A 516 23.66 6.16 -0.42
N ASP A 517 22.90 7.24 -0.56
CA ASP A 517 23.39 8.58 -0.87
C ASP A 517 22.43 9.62 -0.24
N VAL A 518 22.74 10.91 -0.34
CA VAL A 518 21.95 12.01 0.25
C VAL A 518 20.47 11.92 -0.13
N ASN A 519 20.18 11.62 -1.40
CA ASN A 519 18.80 11.51 -1.91
C ASN A 519 18.46 10.09 -2.38
N LYS A 520 19.06 9.08 -1.75
CA LYS A 520 18.88 7.68 -2.14
C LYS A 520 18.94 6.75 -0.93
N VAL A 521 17.92 5.92 -0.73
CA VAL A 521 17.87 4.90 0.33
C VAL A 521 17.54 3.53 -0.23
N LEU A 522 17.90 2.50 0.53
CA LEU A 522 17.45 1.14 0.34
C LEU A 522 16.54 0.75 1.50
N LEU A 523 15.28 0.43 1.20
CA LEU A 523 14.36 -0.23 2.11
C LEU A 523 14.41 -1.74 1.85
N THR A 524 14.73 -2.52 2.87
CA THR A 524 14.69 -3.99 2.84
C THR A 524 13.58 -4.44 3.76
N VAL A 525 12.62 -5.21 3.24
CA VAL A 525 11.54 -5.82 4.02
C VAL A 525 11.66 -7.33 3.89
N THR A 526 11.75 -8.01 5.03
CA THR A 526 11.85 -9.48 5.09
C THR A 526 10.56 -10.03 5.68
N THR A 527 9.92 -10.91 4.91
CA THR A 527 8.66 -11.60 5.25
C THR A 527 8.94 -13.09 5.42
N VAL A 528 7.91 -13.88 5.72
CA VAL A 528 8.05 -15.34 5.84
C VAL A 528 8.54 -16.00 4.54
N PHE A 529 8.12 -15.49 3.38
CA PHE A 529 8.41 -16.10 2.09
C PHE A 529 9.48 -15.36 1.29
N THR A 530 9.64 -14.05 1.52
CA THR A 530 10.44 -13.19 0.64
C THR A 530 11.28 -12.14 1.37
N GLU A 531 12.37 -11.74 0.72
CA GLU A 531 13.08 -10.51 1.03
C GLU A 531 12.96 -9.58 -0.17
N ILE A 532 12.33 -8.41 0.03
CA ILE A 532 12.11 -7.40 -1.00
C ILE A 532 13.02 -6.20 -0.72
N GLN A 533 13.83 -5.83 -1.71
CA GLN A 533 14.71 -4.66 -1.63
C GLN A 533 14.22 -3.57 -2.59
N ILE A 534 13.86 -2.41 -2.04
CA ILE A 534 13.31 -1.27 -2.75
C ILE A 534 14.30 -0.11 -2.65
N GLN A 535 14.77 0.41 -3.78
CA GLN A 535 15.52 1.65 -3.82
C GLN A 535 14.55 2.81 -3.99
N ILE A 536 14.69 3.83 -3.14
CA ILE A 536 13.94 5.08 -3.23
C ILE A 536 14.96 6.17 -3.54
N LYS A 537 14.75 6.90 -4.64
CA LYS A 537 15.63 7.98 -5.09
C LYS A 537 14.76 9.14 -5.56
N GLU A 538 14.97 10.33 -4.99
CA GLU A 538 14.18 11.52 -5.33
C GLU A 538 12.67 11.21 -5.25
N ASN A 539 11.90 11.40 -6.32
CA ASN A 539 10.47 11.09 -6.39
C ASN A 539 10.14 9.68 -6.93
N LEU A 540 11.12 8.79 -7.01
CA LEU A 540 11.00 7.49 -7.68
C LEU A 540 11.36 6.32 -6.77
N CYS A 541 10.72 5.18 -7.03
CA CYS A 541 10.94 3.89 -6.41
C CYS A 541 11.33 2.87 -7.48
N MET A 542 12.17 1.91 -7.12
CA MET A 542 12.59 0.81 -7.99
C MET A 542 12.76 -0.47 -7.18
N LEU A 543 12.27 -1.58 -7.73
CA LEU A 543 12.55 -2.90 -7.19
C LEU A 543 14.00 -3.28 -7.53
N SER A 544 14.85 -3.39 -6.52
CA SER A 544 16.28 -3.66 -6.69
C SER A 544 16.59 -5.15 -6.73
N SER A 545 15.90 -5.94 -5.90
CA SER A 545 16.01 -7.40 -5.92
C SER A 545 14.89 -8.05 -5.12
N VAL A 546 14.48 -9.24 -5.55
CA VAL A 546 13.64 -10.14 -4.76
C VAL A 546 14.38 -11.44 -4.45
N LYS A 547 14.31 -11.90 -3.20
CA LYS A 547 14.72 -13.26 -2.84
C LYS A 547 13.50 -14.05 -2.38
N LEU A 548 13.33 -15.23 -2.96
CA LEU A 548 12.31 -16.20 -2.56
C LEU A 548 13.01 -17.34 -1.80
N LYS A 549 12.69 -17.53 -0.52
CA LYS A 549 13.33 -18.57 0.32
C LYS A 549 14.88 -18.57 0.16
N ASP A 550 15.49 -17.39 0.29
CA ASP A 550 16.93 -17.11 0.13
C ASP A 550 17.54 -17.28 -1.26
N LYS A 551 16.73 -17.59 -2.29
CA LYS A 551 17.19 -17.66 -3.68
C LYS A 551 16.81 -16.40 -4.42
N LYS A 552 17.77 -15.79 -5.14
CA LYS A 552 17.49 -14.65 -6.01
C LYS A 552 16.46 -15.06 -7.06
N HIS A 553 15.40 -14.29 -7.18
CA HIS A 553 14.37 -14.44 -8.21
C HIS A 553 14.39 -13.18 -9.08
N ILE A 554 14.33 -13.37 -10.39
CA ILE A 554 14.34 -12.26 -11.35
C ILE A 554 12.89 -11.92 -11.64
N SER A 555 12.43 -10.77 -11.14
CA SER A 555 11.13 -10.21 -11.50
C SER A 555 11.28 -9.28 -12.72
N VAL A 556 10.27 -9.23 -13.57
CA VAL A 556 10.18 -8.28 -14.69
C VAL A 556 10.18 -6.82 -14.22
N LEU A 557 9.78 -6.58 -12.96
CA LEU A 557 9.78 -5.25 -12.35
C LEU A 557 11.18 -4.78 -11.92
N GLU A 558 12.18 -5.67 -11.85
CA GLU A 558 13.52 -5.30 -11.39
C GLU A 558 14.16 -4.25 -12.33
N GLY A 559 14.68 -3.17 -11.75
CA GLY A 559 15.39 -2.12 -12.51
C GLY A 559 14.52 -1.00 -13.09
N THR A 560 13.18 -1.09 -13.00
CA THR A 560 12.27 -0.06 -13.51
C THR A 560 11.98 1.01 -12.44
N TRP A 561 12.19 2.28 -12.78
CA TRP A 561 11.89 3.41 -11.90
C TRP A 561 10.46 3.92 -12.13
N MET A 562 9.68 4.04 -11.06
CA MET A 562 8.28 4.47 -11.06
C MET A 562 8.02 5.47 -9.93
N THR A 563 6.99 6.30 -10.03
CA THR A 563 6.52 7.05 -8.86
C THR A 563 5.92 6.09 -7.81
N PRO A 564 5.78 6.48 -6.53
CA PRO A 564 5.41 5.55 -5.47
C PRO A 564 4.08 4.80 -5.69
N ILE A 565 3.05 5.48 -6.21
CA ILE A 565 1.72 4.87 -6.41
C ILE A 565 1.73 3.80 -7.52
N PRO A 566 2.20 4.09 -8.76
CA PRO A 566 2.40 3.07 -9.79
C PRO A 566 3.31 1.92 -9.34
N PHE A 567 4.37 2.23 -8.57
CA PHE A 567 5.26 1.21 -8.01
C PHE A 567 4.51 0.24 -7.07
N ILE A 568 3.68 0.77 -6.16
CA ILE A 568 2.86 -0.03 -5.24
C ILE A 568 1.89 -0.92 -6.02
N ILE A 569 1.22 -0.38 -7.04
CA ILE A 569 0.26 -1.12 -7.88
C ILE A 569 0.97 -2.26 -8.61
N ALA A 570 2.07 -1.97 -9.31
CA ALA A 570 2.83 -2.98 -10.04
C ALA A 570 3.32 -4.11 -9.13
N LEU A 571 3.80 -3.77 -7.92
CA LEU A 571 4.27 -4.78 -6.97
C LEU A 571 3.12 -5.66 -6.45
N LYS A 572 1.92 -5.09 -6.24
CA LYS A 572 0.71 -5.84 -5.88
C LYS A 572 0.28 -6.78 -7.00
N GLU A 573 0.21 -6.29 -8.24
CA GLU A 573 -0.18 -7.08 -9.41
C GLU A 573 0.78 -8.24 -9.73
N ALA A 574 2.06 -8.10 -9.34
CA ALA A 574 3.04 -9.19 -9.42
C ALA A 574 2.94 -10.23 -8.29
N GLY A 575 2.02 -10.07 -7.33
CA GLY A 575 1.88 -10.94 -6.15
C GLY A 575 2.84 -10.61 -5.00
N LEU A 576 3.61 -9.52 -5.09
CA LEU A 576 4.60 -9.11 -4.09
C LEU A 576 4.03 -8.08 -3.10
N ASN A 577 2.78 -8.24 -2.67
CA ASN A 577 2.11 -7.26 -1.81
C ASN A 577 2.74 -7.18 -0.41
N ILE A 578 3.23 -6.01 -0.04
CA ILE A 578 3.69 -5.63 1.31
C ILE A 578 3.06 -4.31 1.77
N PHE A 579 1.88 -3.99 1.25
CA PHE A 579 1.21 -2.71 1.49
C PHE A 579 -0.17 -2.95 2.08
N PRO A 580 -0.30 -2.91 3.42
CA PRO A 580 -1.58 -3.09 4.08
C PRO A 580 -2.60 -2.03 3.65
N THR A 581 -3.85 -2.47 3.53
CA THR A 581 -5.04 -1.63 3.36
C THR A 581 -5.66 -1.28 4.72
N ARG A 582 -6.62 -0.35 4.73
CA ARG A 582 -7.39 0.01 5.95
C ARG A 582 -8.09 -1.16 6.64
N HIS A 583 -8.40 -2.24 5.91
CA HIS A 583 -9.06 -3.45 6.44
C HIS A 583 -8.07 -4.55 6.84
N SER A 584 -6.77 -4.39 6.57
CA SER A 584 -5.77 -5.47 6.71
C SER A 584 -5.61 -5.96 8.16
N HIS A 585 -5.87 -5.09 9.13
CA HIS A 585 -5.81 -5.42 10.55
C HIS A 585 -6.85 -6.47 11.00
N PHE A 586 -7.87 -6.78 10.18
CA PHE A 586 -8.81 -7.86 10.45
C PHE A 586 -8.30 -9.25 10.07
N TYR A 587 -7.28 -9.30 9.20
CA TYR A 587 -6.76 -10.56 8.63
C TYR A 587 -5.36 -10.89 9.14
N VAL A 588 -4.63 -9.89 9.65
CA VAL A 588 -3.27 -10.05 10.18
C VAL A 588 -3.23 -9.72 11.66
N VAL A 589 -2.59 -10.58 12.44
CA VAL A 589 -2.29 -10.29 13.86
C VAL A 589 -1.17 -9.25 13.92
N ILE A 590 -1.51 -8.05 14.40
CA ILE A 590 -0.58 -6.91 14.46
C ILE A 590 -0.60 -6.23 15.81
N ASN A 591 0.47 -5.46 16.10
CA ASN A 591 0.45 -4.48 17.19
C ASN A 591 0.03 -3.12 16.62
N ASN A 592 -1.28 -2.92 16.45
CA ASN A 592 -1.83 -1.73 15.83
C ASN A 592 -1.47 -0.47 16.62
N LYS A 593 -0.56 0.33 16.08
CA LYS A 593 -0.12 1.59 16.67
C LYS A 593 -1.14 2.69 16.42
N VAL A 594 -1.16 3.69 17.31
CA VAL A 594 -1.99 4.87 17.12
C VAL A 594 -1.55 5.58 15.82
N PRO A 595 -2.46 5.84 14.86
CA PRO A 595 -2.14 6.43 13.56
C PRO A 595 -1.25 7.67 13.64
N LEU A 596 -1.57 8.60 14.55
CA LEU A 596 -0.80 9.84 14.72
C LEU A 596 0.66 9.59 15.18
N VAL A 597 0.89 8.55 15.97
CA VAL A 597 2.25 8.18 16.43
C VAL A 597 3.06 7.63 15.26
N GLU A 598 2.45 6.80 14.41
CA GLU A 598 3.08 6.28 13.18
C GLU A 598 3.43 7.43 12.22
N VAL A 599 2.49 8.32 11.91
CA VAL A 599 2.73 9.45 10.99
C VAL A 599 3.90 10.31 11.47
N LYS A 600 3.87 10.71 12.75
CA LYS A 600 4.95 11.53 13.34
C LYS A 600 6.30 10.80 13.35
N ALA A 601 6.29 9.49 13.57
CA ALA A 601 7.51 8.69 13.53
C ALA A 601 8.08 8.63 12.10
N TYR A 602 7.26 8.28 11.11
CA TYR A 602 7.70 8.13 9.72
C TYR A 602 8.13 9.45 9.08
N ARG A 603 7.47 10.58 9.38
CA ARG A 603 7.92 11.91 8.92
C ARG A 603 9.34 12.20 9.37
N GLN A 604 9.62 11.99 10.66
CA GLN A 604 10.93 12.27 11.23
C GLN A 604 11.98 11.24 10.82
N MET A 605 11.60 9.97 10.66
CA MET A 605 12.48 8.96 10.04
C MET A 605 12.86 9.38 8.62
N ALA A 606 11.91 9.85 7.82
CA ALA A 606 12.15 10.30 6.45
C ALA A 606 13.09 11.52 6.41
N LEU A 607 12.90 12.51 7.29
CA LEU A 607 13.80 13.67 7.41
C LEU A 607 15.26 13.24 7.67
N LEU A 608 15.46 12.21 8.49
CA LEU A 608 16.78 11.72 8.89
C LEU A 608 17.38 10.69 7.91
N SER A 609 16.62 10.22 6.92
CA SER A 609 16.96 9.03 6.11
C SER A 609 18.16 9.21 5.18
N SER A 610 18.66 10.43 4.98
CA SER A 610 19.86 10.70 4.17
C SER A 610 21.17 10.39 4.90
N ALA A 611 21.14 10.27 6.23
CA ALA A 611 22.33 10.01 7.05
C ALA A 611 22.13 8.93 8.12
N PHE A 612 20.90 8.52 8.40
CA PHE A 612 20.58 7.54 9.43
C PHE A 612 19.92 6.31 8.84
N ALA A 613 20.38 5.14 9.27
CA ALA A 613 19.70 3.89 9.03
C ALA A 613 18.75 3.58 10.19
N PHE A 614 17.59 3.04 9.87
CA PHE A 614 16.57 2.58 10.80
C PHE A 614 16.33 1.09 10.60
N GLY A 615 15.97 0.38 11.68
CA GLY A 615 15.68 -1.05 11.56
C GLY A 615 14.69 -1.56 12.59
N TRP A 616 14.14 -2.72 12.27
CA TRP A 616 13.24 -3.48 13.12
C TRP A 616 13.84 -3.79 14.50
N SER A 617 13.00 -3.72 15.53
CA SER A 617 13.33 -4.08 16.91
C SER A 617 12.30 -5.06 17.47
N LYS A 618 12.77 -6.14 18.09
CA LYS A 618 11.88 -7.16 18.70
C LYS A 618 11.02 -6.58 19.82
N TRP A 619 11.47 -5.48 20.41
CA TRP A 619 10.80 -4.80 21.53
C TRP A 619 9.56 -4.00 21.09
N ASN A 620 9.40 -3.70 19.80
CA ASN A 620 8.26 -2.95 19.30
C ASN A 620 6.93 -3.68 19.55
N LEU A 621 6.95 -5.01 19.45
CA LEU A 621 5.82 -5.89 19.71
C LEU A 621 5.39 -5.86 21.19
N LEU A 622 6.34 -5.74 22.12
CA LEU A 622 6.05 -5.69 23.56
C LEU A 622 5.64 -4.30 24.05
N CYS A 623 5.86 -3.27 23.22
CA CYS A 623 5.45 -1.91 23.52
C CYS A 623 3.95 -1.71 23.23
N ASN A 624 3.28 -0.84 23.99
CA ASN A 624 1.86 -0.57 23.80
C ASN A 624 1.58 0.15 22.46
N SER A 625 0.29 0.34 22.13
CA SER A 625 -0.12 0.96 20.87
C SER A 625 0.25 2.45 20.76
N THR A 626 0.50 3.14 21.87
CA THR A 626 0.82 4.57 21.89
C THR A 626 2.31 4.86 21.71
N LYS A 627 3.14 3.83 21.56
CA LYS A 627 4.59 3.96 21.46
C LYS A 627 5.15 3.02 20.39
N VAL A 628 6.24 3.46 19.78
CA VAL A 628 7.01 2.68 18.80
C VAL A 628 8.44 2.52 19.28
N VAL A 629 9.05 1.36 19.02
CA VAL A 629 10.45 1.09 19.34
C VAL A 629 11.16 0.60 18.09
N PHE A 630 12.28 1.21 17.74
CA PHE A 630 13.06 0.82 16.57
C PHE A 630 14.55 1.10 16.77
N LYS A 631 15.37 0.46 15.94
CA LYS A 631 16.81 0.67 15.93
C LYS A 631 17.14 1.88 15.07
N VAL A 632 18.12 2.66 15.50
CA VAL A 632 18.71 3.77 14.72
C VAL A 632 20.23 3.71 14.78
N ARG A 633 20.88 4.06 13.68
CA ARG A 633 22.33 4.28 13.64
C ARG A 633 22.68 5.33 12.61
N GLU A 634 23.75 6.06 12.86
CA GLU A 634 24.38 6.89 11.83
C GLU A 634 25.00 6.00 10.74
N HIS A 635 24.85 6.39 9.48
CA HIS A 635 25.37 5.67 8.33
C HIS A 635 25.80 6.67 7.23
N LEU A 636 27.09 6.97 7.20
CA LEU A 636 27.67 7.94 6.28
C LEU A 636 28.26 7.33 5.01
N THR A 637 28.55 6.03 5.02
CA THR A 637 29.19 5.26 3.94
C THR A 637 28.28 4.15 3.43
N GLU A 638 28.38 3.78 2.16
CA GLU A 638 27.55 2.72 1.55
C GLU A 638 27.84 1.32 2.11
N GLU A 639 29.02 1.11 2.70
CA GLU A 639 29.51 -0.19 3.12
C GLU A 639 28.79 -0.72 4.36
N ARG A 640 28.39 -2.01 4.31
CA ARG A 640 27.82 -2.69 5.47
C ARG A 640 28.90 -2.94 6.51
N THR A 641 28.74 -2.36 7.69
CA THR A 641 29.58 -2.70 8.85
C THR A 641 29.17 -4.06 9.39
N GLU A 642 30.12 -4.96 9.64
CA GLU A 642 29.84 -6.33 10.13
C GLU A 642 29.22 -6.35 11.54
N ASN A 643 29.51 -5.35 12.37
CA ASN A 643 28.95 -5.18 13.72
C ASN A 643 28.50 -3.73 13.96
N PRO A 644 27.34 -3.33 13.41
CA PRO A 644 26.84 -1.96 13.54
C PRO A 644 26.37 -1.67 14.97
N ASN A 645 26.82 -0.56 15.54
CA ASN A 645 26.41 -0.10 16.87
C ASN A 645 25.03 0.57 16.83
N TRP A 646 23.97 -0.24 16.86
CA TRP A 646 22.59 0.25 16.88
C TRP A 646 22.21 0.84 18.25
N ALA A 647 21.52 1.97 18.23
CA ALA A 647 20.80 2.50 19.38
C ALA A 647 19.31 2.10 19.29
N LEU A 648 18.69 1.82 20.43
CA LEU A 648 17.24 1.64 20.51
C LEU A 648 16.57 2.94 20.92
N LEU A 649 15.63 3.42 20.11
CA LEU A 649 14.80 4.56 20.43
C LEU A 649 13.37 4.10 20.70
N MET A 650 12.73 4.78 21.65
CA MET A 650 11.29 4.68 21.90
C MET A 650 10.65 6.05 21.68
N PHE A 651 9.50 6.08 21.02
CA PHE A 651 8.79 7.32 20.70
C PHE A 651 7.29 7.19 20.92
N SER A 652 6.68 8.15 21.61
CA SER A 652 5.24 8.21 21.91
C SER A 652 4.44 9.18 21.04
N GLY A 653 5.06 9.82 20.05
CA GLY A 653 4.44 10.91 19.28
C GLY A 653 4.72 12.31 19.82
N ASP A 654 5.14 12.40 21.08
CA ASP A 654 5.39 13.67 21.79
C ASP A 654 6.60 13.62 22.74
N ARG A 655 7.23 12.44 22.84
CA ARG A 655 8.44 12.20 23.61
C ARG A 655 9.27 11.10 22.95
N ALA A 656 10.53 11.36 22.70
CA ALA A 656 11.54 10.45 22.17
C ALA A 656 12.62 10.21 23.24
N GLN A 657 13.03 8.95 23.40
CA GLN A 657 14.08 8.59 24.36
C GLN A 657 14.93 7.43 23.86
N ARG A 658 16.21 7.42 24.27
CA ARG A 658 17.12 6.30 24.03
C ARG A 658 17.03 5.27 25.15
N LEU A 659 16.77 4.03 24.79
CA LEU A 659 16.63 2.94 25.76
C LEU A 659 18.01 2.44 26.25
N LYS A 660 18.08 2.07 27.53
CA LYS A 660 19.25 1.43 28.15
C LYS A 660 19.45 -0.02 27.66
N ILE A 661 18.35 -0.69 27.33
CA ILE A 661 18.35 -2.07 26.85
C ILE A 661 18.96 -2.19 25.45
N LYS A 662 19.31 -3.42 25.09
CA LYS A 662 19.76 -3.80 23.75
C LYS A 662 18.86 -4.89 23.17
N GLU A 663 19.07 -5.26 21.92
CA GLU A 663 18.35 -6.38 21.30
C GLU A 663 18.63 -7.72 21.99
N GLU A 664 19.78 -7.87 22.65
CA GLU A 664 20.15 -9.10 23.35
C GLU A 664 19.63 -9.15 24.80
N SER A 665 18.98 -8.08 25.29
CA SER A 665 18.44 -8.04 26.65
C SER A 665 17.32 -9.10 26.84
N GLU A 666 17.23 -9.63 28.07
CA GLU A 666 16.28 -10.69 28.42
C GLU A 666 14.84 -10.19 28.57
N ALA A 667 14.66 -8.96 29.05
CA ALA A 667 13.36 -8.36 29.33
C ALA A 667 13.25 -6.95 28.76
N PHE A 668 12.03 -6.57 28.40
CA PHE A 668 11.72 -5.21 27.96
C PHE A 668 11.81 -4.24 29.14
N SER A 669 12.43 -3.09 28.91
CA SER A 669 12.50 -2.00 29.89
C SER A 669 12.50 -0.67 29.17
N GLU A 670 11.67 0.25 29.67
CA GLU A 670 11.60 1.64 29.20
C GLU A 670 12.65 2.55 29.87
N ALA A 671 13.61 1.97 30.60
CA ALA A 671 14.64 2.74 31.29
C ALA A 671 15.48 3.55 30.29
N LEU A 672 15.59 4.86 30.56
CA LEU A 672 16.42 5.78 29.81
C LEU A 672 17.90 5.36 29.91
N LYS A 673 18.63 5.47 28.81
CA LYS A 673 20.08 5.22 28.81
C LYS A 673 20.78 6.24 29.73
N GLU A 674 21.77 5.75 30.48
CA GLU A 674 22.58 6.59 31.36
C GLU A 674 23.20 7.76 30.59
N GLU A 675 23.20 8.94 31.21
CA GLU A 675 23.73 10.19 30.65
C GLU A 675 23.04 10.69 29.37
N THR A 676 21.86 10.17 29.03
CA THR A 676 21.03 10.68 27.94
C THR A 676 19.83 11.45 28.47
N GLU A 677 19.28 12.33 27.65
CA GLU A 677 18.03 13.05 27.92
C GLU A 677 16.91 12.52 27.01
N PHE A 678 15.67 12.91 27.31
CA PHE A 678 14.55 12.73 26.39
C PHE A 678 14.21 14.08 25.74
N HIS A 679 13.63 14.00 24.55
CA HIS A 679 13.26 15.15 23.72
C HIS A 679 11.80 15.03 23.31
N SER A 680 11.22 16.13 22.84
CA SER A 680 9.86 16.13 22.34
C SER A 680 9.74 15.49 20.94
N THR A 681 10.87 15.36 20.23
CA THR A 681 10.92 14.87 18.84
C THR A 681 12.05 13.85 18.61
N LEU A 682 11.89 12.97 17.63
CA LEU A 682 12.92 12.01 17.19
C LEU A 682 14.12 12.72 16.56
N TYR A 683 13.89 13.78 15.78
CA TYR A 683 14.98 14.55 15.16
C TYR A 683 15.96 15.06 16.21
N HIS A 684 15.45 15.66 17.28
CA HIS A 684 16.26 16.22 18.36
C HIS A 684 16.97 15.13 19.18
N MET A 685 16.27 14.03 19.49
CA MET A 685 16.88 12.86 20.13
C MET A 685 18.03 12.26 19.32
N VAL A 686 17.91 12.22 17.99
CA VAL A 686 18.98 11.72 17.11
C VAL A 686 20.13 12.73 17.02
N ARG A 687 19.81 14.03 16.95
CA ARG A 687 20.78 15.13 16.88
C ARG A 687 21.78 15.10 18.04
N ASP A 688 21.36 14.70 19.24
CA ASP A 688 22.19 14.63 20.45
C ASP A 688 23.42 13.71 20.31
N PHE A 689 23.35 12.68 19.46
CA PHE A 689 24.46 11.76 19.22
C PHE A 689 24.90 11.72 17.75
N ALA A 690 24.38 12.62 16.93
CA ALA A 690 24.72 12.76 15.51
C ALA A 690 26.06 13.48 15.33
N SER A 691 26.84 13.06 14.33
CA SER A 691 27.98 13.82 13.85
C SER A 691 27.53 15.07 13.08
N LYS A 692 28.42 16.07 12.99
CA LYS A 692 28.15 17.29 12.21
C LYS A 692 27.92 16.97 10.73
N GLU A 693 28.70 16.03 10.19
CA GLU A 693 28.57 15.56 8.80
C GLU A 693 27.20 14.93 8.55
N ALA A 694 26.70 14.10 9.48
CA ALA A 694 25.37 13.51 9.36
C ALA A 694 24.28 14.59 9.30
N MET A 695 24.35 15.59 10.17
CA MET A 695 23.37 16.69 10.19
C MET A 695 23.46 17.61 8.97
N GLU A 696 24.66 17.79 8.40
CA GLU A 696 24.83 18.49 7.12
C GLU A 696 24.15 17.75 5.97
N LYS A 697 24.32 16.41 5.89
CA LYS A 697 23.60 15.58 4.91
C LYS A 697 22.09 15.68 5.06
N VAL A 698 21.58 15.59 6.30
CA VAL A 698 20.15 15.76 6.61
C VAL A 698 19.62 17.09 6.08
N ARG A 699 20.32 18.20 6.32
CA ARG A 699 19.92 19.53 5.83
C ARG A 699 19.98 19.70 4.32
N SER A 700 20.85 18.93 3.63
CA SER A 700 20.99 18.98 2.17
C SER A 700 20.00 18.09 1.40
N SER A 701 19.13 17.36 2.12
CA SER A 701 18.18 16.41 1.53
C SER A 701 17.12 17.12 0.69
N ASN A 702 16.76 16.54 -0.45
CA ASN A 702 15.71 17.04 -1.33
C ASN A 702 14.32 16.75 -0.75
N CYS A 703 13.39 17.70 -0.85
CA CYS A 703 12.03 17.55 -0.32
C CYS A 703 11.22 16.42 -0.98
N GLN A 704 11.39 16.17 -2.29
CA GLN A 704 10.74 15.06 -3.00
C GLN A 704 11.27 13.70 -2.52
N PHE A 705 12.56 13.62 -2.19
CA PHE A 705 13.16 12.44 -1.58
C PHE A 705 12.55 12.15 -0.22
N VAL A 706 12.53 13.14 0.69
CA VAL A 706 11.93 13.00 2.02
C VAL A 706 10.44 12.60 1.91
N SER A 707 9.70 13.24 1.01
CA SER A 707 8.29 12.93 0.75
C SER A 707 8.08 11.49 0.27
N SER A 708 8.93 10.99 -0.64
CA SER A 708 8.82 9.62 -1.18
C SER A 708 9.18 8.56 -0.16
N VAL A 709 10.23 8.79 0.65
CA VAL A 709 10.58 7.91 1.76
C VAL A 709 9.42 7.85 2.77
N CYS A 710 8.86 9.00 3.14
CA CYS A 710 7.72 9.08 4.05
C CYS A 710 6.49 8.33 3.48
N HIS A 711 6.17 8.54 2.21
CA HIS A 711 5.07 7.84 1.54
C HIS A 711 5.26 6.32 1.59
N MET A 712 6.44 5.81 1.23
CA MET A 712 6.70 4.36 1.26
C MET A 712 6.64 3.78 2.68
N LEU A 713 7.12 4.52 3.69
CA LEU A 713 7.01 4.11 5.09
C LEU A 713 5.55 4.06 5.57
N LEU A 714 4.74 5.06 5.21
CA LEU A 714 3.31 5.11 5.50
C LEU A 714 2.54 3.99 4.78
N SER A 715 2.88 3.70 3.53
CA SER A 715 2.24 2.64 2.75
C SER A 715 2.60 1.23 3.22
N THR A 716 3.80 1.02 3.74
CA THR A 716 4.25 -0.30 4.25
C THR A 716 3.87 -0.52 5.71
N ARG A 717 3.67 0.55 6.50
CA ARG A 717 3.30 0.51 7.93
C ARG A 717 4.19 -0.41 8.77
N LEU A 718 5.50 -0.32 8.54
CA LEU A 718 6.52 -1.17 9.16
C LEU A 718 6.38 -1.24 10.70
N LEU A 719 6.04 -0.14 11.38
CA LEU A 719 5.94 -0.08 12.84
C LEU A 719 4.71 -0.80 13.43
N SER A 720 3.67 -1.05 12.63
CA SER A 720 2.47 -1.78 13.07
C SER A 720 2.47 -3.24 12.63
N TYR A 721 3.03 -3.52 11.46
CA TYR A 721 3.00 -4.85 10.81
C TYR A 721 4.28 -5.67 11.01
N SER A 722 5.15 -5.33 11.97
CA SER A 722 6.43 -6.03 12.25
C SER A 722 6.68 -6.34 13.73
#